data_AF-A0A535R8T7-F1
#
_entry.id   AF-A0A535R8T7-F1
#
_cell.length_a   1.000
_cell.length_b   1.000
_cell.length_c   1.000
_cell.angle_alpha   90.00
_cell.angle_beta   90.00
_cell.angle_gamma   90.00
#
_symmetry.space_group_name_H-M   'P 1'
#
loop_
_entity.id
_entity.type
_entity.pdbx_description
1 polymer ?
#
loop_
_entity_poly.entity_id
_entity_poly.type
_entity_poly.pdbx_seq_one_letter_code
_entity_poly.pdbx_strand_id
1 'polypeptide(L)'
;MGRSNLGIAGDAGTTLLKSGSNLQISGSATLGLATPHTMTLNGTTTWTGGVLHVSGGAALVMNNGGTFNDDANGVFEVGAGASATFNNPGTFTKGSNADVTTFAPGFHNTGTVNVNAGTLVLLGGDGGAGAGGVFNVTGSTLDLRGGTFSTLKANVDSSSTLIASGAAATLAGGSVVAGSQSVRSGSLTVPSGLTISPSSITLSGGKLGGGGSISGNLTWTGGTLGGGGGQLSGTLTMNGSGEKDFAAPYTTNLSGSSYWSAGRLRVLNPAKGGFQTLTINNTGTFNAYTNDSFDVDCCFALALFNNSGTFNRSGSSSSDQVLWSPALHNTGTVTVSSATLTLRGGDGAALAGSPDTGSYNVSNTGAVAEFRGGGFGAVKPTGSGLLLVSGANVVVGANGSPAYTGGLHVAAGTLKVNATVGGVGTLTLDSGSFGGSGTLTVSTFDWNGGQLGDGGGTLSSGGGTIQTAAEKQLQAPYTWNNTGSSNWFAGNLHGLAPSSGGKFVINNSSFFDIWGANQFLVEAASSPYLVFVNTSGGTLYTSGVDGQILWQAPLFNQGSVEDGGGINSNDTLTLSGGDGQSLLPTTYQGGTYKPDNSRAVIELQSGTFSSNQVGGGSAFSAGSLLVSGASVSLFGSGTVLHLNFDVKAGSLSWSNSASLDKLTLEGGSFGGSGTLTVSTFDWNGGQLGDGGGSLATSAATIAGSGTHDVLGPFTWTANGTTTWNGGTLNAKAPTTAANGNDFLLDNEGTFNIRADSDFTAQATIAGQPQMFFKNAGTLDKTDTGTAGKTAIEVPLFNSGTVSLTDAILTLAGGDGRDHFGSTPGGTFTIASDATLEIAKGDFAPGTLTNGGTLAVSGGTLTVGAHSNSAKIRLSGGTLNVQSYTQSATGELDVILSGTTAGTGFGPLKSVGAVSLGGTFNVSNATGYTPATGSTYLIITGSAVSGTFSTTTLNGYTLTMGAATVRLTK
;
A
#
# COMPACT_ATOMS: atom_id res chain seq x y z
N MET A 1 -20.36 -11.74 105.66
CA MET A 1 -19.93 -10.32 105.75
C MET A 1 -18.48 -10.29 105.25
N GLY A 2 -18.01 -9.43 104.34
CA GLY A 2 -18.61 -8.23 103.79
C GLY A 2 -18.60 -8.21 102.25
N ARG A 3 -19.64 -7.59 101.70
CA ARG A 3 -19.72 -7.13 100.32
C ARG A 3 -18.88 -5.85 100.26
N SER A 4 -17.69 -5.88 99.68
CA SER A 4 -16.93 -4.66 99.41
C SER A 4 -17.43 -4.08 98.09
N ASN A 5 -18.41 -3.18 98.16
CA ASN A 5 -18.62 -2.22 97.09
C ASN A 5 -17.35 -1.36 97.02
N LEU A 6 -16.84 -1.10 95.81
CA LEU A 6 -15.72 -0.20 95.60
C LEU A 6 -16.20 1.23 95.92
N GLY A 7 -16.15 1.62 97.20
CA GLY A 7 -16.29 3.00 97.63
C GLY A 7 -15.00 3.73 97.28
N ILE A 8 -15.12 4.76 96.44
CA ILE A 8 -14.13 5.79 96.06
C ILE A 8 -12.74 5.56 96.69
N ALA A 9 -11.85 4.91 95.95
CA ALA A 9 -10.44 4.83 96.31
C ALA A 9 -9.77 6.16 95.92
N GLY A 10 -9.76 7.09 96.86
CA GLY A 10 -8.95 8.31 96.79
C GLY A 10 -7.75 8.18 97.70
N ASP A 11 -6.78 7.32 97.34
CA ASP A 11 -5.41 7.26 97.87
C ASP A 11 -4.54 6.67 96.74
N ALA A 12 -3.34 7.20 96.49
CA ALA A 12 -2.38 6.56 95.58
C ALA A 12 -2.02 5.17 96.16
N GLY A 13 -2.57 4.08 95.61
CA GLY A 13 -2.55 2.79 96.31
C GLY A 13 -2.62 1.55 95.42
N THR A 14 -2.63 0.40 96.09
CA THR A 14 -2.79 -0.92 95.47
C THR A 14 -4.07 -1.58 95.99
N THR A 15 -4.94 -2.09 95.12
CA THR A 15 -6.06 -2.96 95.51
C THR A 15 -5.71 -4.41 95.21
N LEU A 16 -5.90 -5.32 96.17
CA LEU A 16 -5.69 -6.76 95.99
C LEU A 16 -6.98 -7.53 96.27
N LEU A 17 -7.56 -8.17 95.26
CA LEU A 17 -8.57 -9.22 95.42
C LEU A 17 -7.83 -10.57 95.45
N LYS A 18 -7.92 -11.28 96.57
CA LYS A 18 -7.27 -12.59 96.75
C LYS A 18 -7.96 -13.67 95.91
N SER A 19 -7.21 -14.74 95.62
CA SER A 19 -7.78 -15.94 94.99
C SER A 19 -8.99 -16.48 95.77
N GLY A 20 -10.00 -16.97 95.05
CA GLY A 20 -11.27 -17.44 95.62
C GLY A 20 -12.21 -16.36 96.16
N SER A 21 -11.83 -15.08 96.12
CA SER A 21 -12.71 -13.96 96.51
C SER A 21 -13.51 -13.43 95.32
N ASN A 22 -14.67 -12.81 95.58
CA ASN A 22 -15.51 -12.22 94.54
C ASN A 22 -15.58 -10.69 94.67
N LEU A 23 -15.40 -9.98 93.56
CA LEU A 23 -15.66 -8.55 93.42
C LEU A 23 -16.85 -8.34 92.47
N GLN A 24 -17.81 -7.51 92.86
CA GLN A 24 -18.95 -7.14 92.03
C GLN A 24 -18.87 -5.65 91.70
N ILE A 25 -18.90 -5.31 90.41
CA ILE A 25 -19.01 -3.96 89.88
C ILE A 25 -20.42 -3.85 89.29
N SER A 26 -21.29 -3.06 89.92
CA SER A 26 -22.71 -2.96 89.58
C SER A 26 -23.25 -1.54 89.80
N GLY A 27 -24.46 -1.28 89.29
CA GLY A 27 -25.12 0.04 89.33
C GLY A 27 -25.00 0.80 88.01
N SER A 28 -25.72 1.91 87.86
CA SER A 28 -25.73 2.74 86.63
C SER A 28 -24.78 3.94 86.68
N ALA A 29 -24.18 4.23 87.82
CA ALA A 29 -23.29 5.39 88.01
C ALA A 29 -21.88 5.15 87.44
N THR A 30 -21.19 6.23 87.11
CA THR A 30 -19.77 6.21 86.75
C THR A 30 -18.90 5.95 87.99
N LEU A 31 -18.06 4.92 87.92
CA LEU A 31 -17.01 4.65 88.90
C LEU A 31 -15.72 5.34 88.45
N GLY A 32 -15.43 6.48 89.07
CA GLY A 32 -14.26 7.32 88.76
C GLY A 32 -12.98 6.86 89.48
N LEU A 33 -11.87 6.79 88.74
CA LEU A 33 -10.51 6.55 89.24
C LEU A 33 -9.65 7.77 88.86
N ALA A 34 -9.41 8.67 89.81
CA ALA A 34 -8.81 9.99 89.55
C ALA A 34 -7.34 10.14 90.03
N THR A 35 -6.77 9.11 90.64
CA THR A 35 -5.37 9.06 91.10
C THR A 35 -4.68 7.80 90.56
N PRO A 36 -3.34 7.78 90.41
CA PRO A 36 -2.62 6.59 89.99
C PRO A 36 -2.90 5.39 90.90
N HIS A 37 -3.16 4.22 90.32
CA HIS A 37 -3.62 3.06 91.07
C HIS A 37 -3.23 1.74 90.39
N THR A 38 -2.88 0.73 91.19
CA THR A 38 -2.69 -0.66 90.70
C THR A 38 -3.73 -1.58 91.32
N MET A 39 -4.44 -2.36 90.51
CA MET A 39 -5.39 -3.36 90.99
C MET A 39 -4.93 -4.74 90.57
N THR A 40 -4.81 -5.66 91.53
CA THR A 40 -4.49 -7.07 91.29
C THR A 40 -5.70 -7.92 91.66
N LEU A 41 -6.34 -8.49 90.64
CA LEU A 41 -7.61 -9.20 90.72
C LEU A 41 -7.37 -10.70 90.54
N ASN A 42 -6.99 -11.40 91.61
CA ASN A 42 -6.69 -12.85 91.57
C ASN A 42 -7.93 -13.73 91.80
N GLY A 43 -9.08 -13.13 92.15
CA GLY A 43 -10.37 -13.80 92.34
C GLY A 43 -11.32 -13.62 91.15
N THR A 44 -12.63 -13.77 91.37
CA THR A 44 -13.66 -13.53 90.35
C THR A 44 -14.17 -12.09 90.43
N THR A 45 -14.00 -11.31 89.37
CA THR A 45 -14.62 -9.98 89.21
C THR A 45 -15.80 -10.10 88.26
N THR A 46 -16.99 -9.66 88.66
CA THR A 46 -18.16 -9.58 87.76
C THR A 46 -18.54 -8.12 87.58
N TRP A 47 -18.58 -7.67 86.34
CA TRP A 47 -19.07 -6.37 85.94
C TRP A 47 -20.45 -6.52 85.30
N THR A 48 -21.46 -5.88 85.88
CA THR A 48 -22.88 -6.01 85.47
C THR A 48 -23.52 -4.70 85.01
N GLY A 49 -22.82 -3.56 85.18
CA GLY A 49 -23.33 -2.26 84.76
C GLY A 49 -22.41 -1.09 85.18
N GLY A 50 -22.67 0.08 84.60
CA GLY A 50 -21.97 1.34 84.90
C GLY A 50 -20.77 1.61 83.99
N VAL A 51 -20.18 2.81 84.11
CA VAL A 51 -18.96 3.21 83.39
C VAL A 51 -17.78 3.13 84.34
N LEU A 52 -16.69 2.46 83.95
CA LEU A 52 -15.40 2.57 84.61
C LEU A 52 -14.65 3.74 83.97
N HIS A 53 -14.35 4.81 84.71
CA HIS A 53 -13.74 6.01 84.12
C HIS A 53 -12.45 6.38 84.83
N VAL A 54 -11.32 6.31 84.12
CA VAL A 54 -10.04 6.86 84.60
C VAL A 54 -9.94 8.32 84.21
N SER A 55 -9.70 9.23 85.16
CA SER A 55 -9.75 10.67 84.93
C SER A 55 -8.57 11.41 85.59
N GLY A 56 -8.47 12.72 85.35
CA GLY A 56 -7.53 13.59 86.09
C GLY A 56 -6.04 13.34 85.83
N GLY A 57 -5.67 12.75 84.69
CA GLY A 57 -4.27 12.41 84.39
C GLY A 57 -3.74 11.17 85.12
N ALA A 58 -4.62 10.39 85.76
CA ALA A 58 -4.24 9.19 86.49
C ALA A 58 -3.70 8.07 85.59
N ALA A 59 -2.83 7.23 86.14
CA ALA A 59 -2.34 6.00 85.51
C ALA A 59 -2.90 4.77 86.24
N LEU A 60 -3.67 3.95 85.54
CA LEU A 60 -4.27 2.73 86.08
C LEU A 60 -3.61 1.47 85.50
N VAL A 61 -3.21 0.54 86.36
CA VAL A 61 -2.84 -0.82 85.95
C VAL A 61 -3.79 -1.82 86.60
N MET A 62 -4.60 -2.51 85.81
CA MET A 62 -5.50 -3.56 86.28
C MET A 62 -4.97 -4.93 85.84
N ASN A 63 -4.53 -5.75 86.78
CA ASN A 63 -4.00 -7.09 86.57
C ASN A 63 -5.08 -8.14 86.90
N ASN A 64 -5.72 -8.71 85.89
CA ASN A 64 -6.65 -9.83 86.05
C ASN A 64 -5.90 -11.17 86.09
N GLY A 65 -5.50 -11.59 87.30
CA GLY A 65 -4.90 -12.91 87.55
C GLY A 65 -5.92 -14.04 87.71
N GLY A 66 -7.19 -13.71 87.97
CA GLY A 66 -8.31 -14.64 88.14
C GLY A 66 -9.28 -14.63 86.96
N THR A 67 -10.58 -14.48 87.24
CA THR A 67 -11.64 -14.45 86.22
C THR A 67 -12.34 -13.10 86.22
N PHE A 68 -12.40 -12.41 85.09
CA PHE A 68 -13.17 -11.18 84.91
C PHE A 68 -14.38 -11.48 84.01
N ASN A 69 -15.57 -11.52 84.59
CA ASN A 69 -16.84 -11.71 83.88
C ASN A 69 -17.43 -10.34 83.56
N ASP A 70 -17.50 -10.02 82.27
CA ASP A 70 -18.21 -8.86 81.74
C ASP A 70 -19.62 -9.27 81.28
N ASP A 71 -20.59 -9.03 82.15
CA ASP A 71 -22.03 -9.12 81.87
C ASP A 71 -22.65 -7.73 81.72
N ALA A 72 -21.84 -6.67 81.61
CA ALA A 72 -22.30 -5.29 81.48
C ALA A 72 -22.56 -4.88 80.02
N ASN A 73 -23.33 -3.81 79.85
CA ASN A 73 -23.38 -2.99 78.63
C ASN A 73 -22.51 -1.75 78.83
N GLY A 74 -21.27 -1.98 79.27
CA GLY A 74 -20.45 -0.98 79.95
C GLY A 74 -19.40 -0.33 79.06
N VAL A 75 -18.90 0.82 79.52
CA VAL A 75 -17.74 1.50 78.93
C VAL A 75 -16.65 1.56 79.99
N PHE A 76 -15.45 1.09 79.64
CA PHE A 76 -14.23 1.38 80.37
C PHE A 76 -13.51 2.51 79.65
N GLU A 77 -13.71 3.72 80.14
CA GLU A 77 -13.22 4.97 79.57
C GLU A 77 -11.91 5.41 80.21
N VAL A 78 -11.02 5.98 79.39
CA VAL A 78 -9.79 6.64 79.82
C VAL A 78 -9.89 8.09 79.34
N GLY A 79 -10.09 9.00 80.29
CA GLY A 79 -10.23 10.42 80.03
C GLY A 79 -8.95 11.07 79.51
N ALA A 80 -9.07 12.27 78.95
CA ALA A 80 -7.95 13.00 78.38
C ALA A 80 -6.79 13.17 79.39
N GLY A 81 -5.57 12.83 78.95
CA GLY A 81 -4.35 12.89 79.77
C GLY A 81 -4.15 11.73 80.74
N ALA A 82 -5.15 10.86 80.95
CA ALA A 82 -5.02 9.65 81.75
C ALA A 82 -4.48 8.47 80.92
N SER A 83 -4.00 7.42 81.59
CA SER A 83 -3.59 6.16 80.96
C SER A 83 -4.14 4.96 81.73
N ALA A 84 -4.44 3.88 81.00
CA ALA A 84 -4.85 2.63 81.63
C ALA A 84 -4.38 1.42 80.82
N THR A 85 -3.93 0.38 81.54
CA THR A 85 -3.63 -0.94 80.97
C THR A 85 -4.41 -2.01 81.73
N PHE A 86 -5.07 -2.88 80.99
CA PHE A 86 -5.70 -4.09 81.49
C PHE A 86 -4.82 -5.30 81.12
N ASN A 87 -4.11 -5.86 82.09
CA ASN A 87 -3.30 -7.06 81.94
C ASN A 87 -4.16 -8.29 82.25
N ASN A 88 -4.29 -9.21 81.31
CA ASN A 88 -5.08 -10.43 81.44
C ASN A 88 -4.22 -11.69 81.32
N PRO A 89 -3.46 -12.08 82.36
CA PRO A 89 -2.86 -13.41 82.45
C PRO A 89 -3.87 -14.51 82.85
N GLY A 90 -5.01 -14.12 83.44
CA GLY A 90 -6.12 -15.01 83.80
C GLY A 90 -7.13 -15.21 82.66
N THR A 91 -8.41 -15.21 83.00
CA THR A 91 -9.52 -15.34 82.04
C THR A 91 -10.40 -14.09 82.05
N PHE A 92 -10.63 -13.49 80.90
CA PHE A 92 -11.69 -12.50 80.69
C PHE A 92 -12.83 -13.19 79.93
N THR A 93 -14.07 -13.03 80.38
CA THR A 93 -15.26 -13.61 79.74
C THR A 93 -16.29 -12.51 79.53
N LYS A 94 -16.56 -12.15 78.28
CA LYS A 94 -17.77 -11.42 77.90
C LYS A 94 -18.93 -12.44 77.87
N GLY A 95 -19.82 -12.33 78.84
CA GLY A 95 -20.89 -13.28 79.13
C GLY A 95 -22.12 -13.14 78.23
N SER A 96 -23.33 -13.40 78.75
CA SER A 96 -24.53 -13.70 77.95
C SER A 96 -25.31 -12.51 77.38
N ASN A 97 -24.89 -11.26 77.66
CA ASN A 97 -25.58 -10.09 77.11
C ASN A 97 -25.24 -9.87 75.61
N ALA A 98 -26.23 -9.41 74.84
CA ALA A 98 -26.12 -9.25 73.38
C ALA A 98 -25.60 -7.87 72.94
N ASP A 99 -25.33 -6.96 73.87
CA ASP A 99 -24.97 -5.57 73.58
C ASP A 99 -23.45 -5.36 73.49
N VAL A 100 -23.02 -4.09 73.43
CA VAL A 100 -21.63 -3.67 73.21
C VAL A 100 -20.95 -3.32 74.54
N THR A 101 -19.77 -3.89 74.78
CA THR A 101 -18.83 -3.42 75.81
C THR A 101 -17.63 -2.76 75.13
N THR A 102 -17.25 -1.56 75.60
CA THR A 102 -16.10 -0.81 75.05
C THR A 102 -14.97 -0.69 76.07
N PHE A 103 -13.76 -1.09 75.68
CA PHE A 103 -12.53 -0.93 76.45
C PHE A 103 -11.60 0.10 75.79
N ALA A 104 -11.43 1.25 76.44
CA ALA A 104 -10.41 2.24 76.13
C ALA A 104 -8.98 1.87 76.60
N PRO A 105 -8.76 1.16 77.73
CA PRO A 105 -7.42 0.76 78.17
C PRO A 105 -6.68 -0.10 77.13
N GLY A 106 -5.35 -0.07 77.16
CA GLY A 106 -4.53 -1.06 76.45
C GLY A 106 -4.83 -2.46 76.99
N PHE A 107 -5.21 -3.40 76.13
CA PHE A 107 -5.69 -4.72 76.51
C PHE A 107 -4.58 -5.77 76.32
N HIS A 108 -3.75 -5.94 77.34
CA HIS A 108 -2.60 -6.83 77.32
C HIS A 108 -2.97 -8.26 77.73
N ASN A 109 -3.30 -9.09 76.74
CA ASN A 109 -3.73 -10.47 76.97
C ASN A 109 -2.58 -11.47 76.87
N THR A 110 -2.26 -12.14 77.98
CA THR A 110 -1.32 -13.28 78.02
C THR A 110 -2.01 -14.60 78.41
N GLY A 111 -3.27 -14.53 78.85
CA GLY A 111 -4.12 -15.66 79.22
C GLY A 111 -5.20 -15.92 78.17
N THR A 112 -6.47 -15.98 78.61
CA THR A 112 -7.62 -16.31 77.75
C THR A 112 -8.68 -15.20 77.78
N VAL A 113 -9.21 -14.87 76.62
CA VAL A 113 -10.38 -14.02 76.44
C VAL A 113 -11.47 -14.85 75.77
N ASN A 114 -12.65 -14.96 76.38
CA ASN A 114 -13.82 -15.61 75.80
C ASN A 114 -14.87 -14.53 75.50
N VAL A 115 -15.26 -14.40 74.24
CA VAL A 115 -16.34 -13.51 73.80
C VAL A 115 -17.51 -14.40 73.40
N ASN A 116 -18.48 -14.57 74.29
CA ASN A 116 -19.56 -15.56 74.12
C ASN A 116 -20.90 -14.95 73.66
N ALA A 117 -21.10 -13.63 73.82
CA ALA A 117 -22.24 -12.91 73.28
C ALA A 117 -21.95 -11.40 73.12
N GLY A 118 -22.71 -10.74 72.24
CA GLY A 118 -22.60 -9.30 71.98
C GLY A 118 -21.30 -8.89 71.27
N THR A 119 -20.87 -7.65 71.47
CA THR A 119 -19.65 -7.10 70.87
C THR A 119 -18.66 -6.64 71.94
N LEU A 120 -17.42 -7.12 71.88
CA LEU A 120 -16.29 -6.57 72.63
C LEU A 120 -15.49 -5.61 71.74
N VAL A 121 -15.48 -4.33 72.08
CA VAL A 121 -14.73 -3.28 71.36
C VAL A 121 -13.45 -2.95 72.12
N LEU A 122 -12.30 -3.04 71.46
CA LEU A 122 -10.99 -2.68 72.01
C LEU A 122 -10.42 -1.46 71.28
N LEU A 123 -10.16 -0.37 72.02
CA LEU A 123 -9.63 0.90 71.48
C LEU A 123 -8.14 1.10 71.76
N GLY A 124 -7.61 0.51 72.84
CA GLY A 124 -6.26 0.80 73.34
C GLY A 124 -5.13 -0.06 72.78
N GLY A 125 -5.40 -0.99 71.86
CA GLY A 125 -4.41 -1.96 71.35
C GLY A 125 -4.09 -3.09 72.33
N ASP A 126 -2.97 -3.79 72.08
CA ASP A 126 -2.49 -4.95 72.84
C ASP A 126 -1.77 -4.60 74.16
N GLY A 127 -1.75 -3.33 74.55
CA GLY A 127 -1.12 -2.86 75.79
C GLY A 127 0.40 -3.09 75.86
N GLY A 128 1.06 -3.48 74.75
CA GLY A 128 2.50 -3.68 74.66
C GLY A 128 2.92 -5.07 74.18
N ALA A 129 4.24 -5.25 73.99
CA ALA A 129 4.82 -6.49 73.49
C ALA A 129 4.57 -7.69 74.42
N GLY A 130 4.33 -8.87 73.83
CA GLY A 130 4.15 -10.12 74.56
C GLY A 130 2.70 -10.54 74.81
N ALA A 131 1.72 -9.79 74.30
CA ALA A 131 0.29 -10.12 74.36
C ALA A 131 -0.11 -11.31 73.46
N GLY A 132 0.38 -12.51 73.78
CA GLY A 132 0.18 -13.74 72.99
C GLY A 132 -1.01 -14.61 73.41
N GLY A 133 -1.85 -14.14 74.34
CA GLY A 133 -3.02 -14.87 74.84
C GLY A 133 -4.09 -15.07 73.77
N VAL A 134 -4.93 -16.09 73.94
CA VAL A 134 -5.97 -16.45 72.95
C VAL A 134 -7.25 -15.65 73.16
N PHE A 135 -7.86 -15.22 72.05
CA PHE A 135 -9.22 -14.68 71.98
C PHE A 135 -10.13 -15.73 71.33
N ASN A 136 -11.02 -16.35 72.11
CA ASN A 136 -12.06 -17.22 71.60
C ASN A 136 -13.33 -16.40 71.38
N VAL A 137 -13.83 -16.35 70.15
CA VAL A 137 -15.03 -15.61 69.76
C VAL A 137 -16.04 -16.64 69.26
N THR A 138 -17.14 -16.77 70.00
CA THR A 138 -18.20 -17.76 69.75
C THR A 138 -19.57 -17.10 69.72
N GLY A 139 -20.29 -17.23 68.60
CA GLY A 139 -21.58 -16.57 68.36
C GLY A 139 -21.60 -15.04 68.60
N SER A 140 -20.45 -14.35 68.47
CA SER A 140 -20.28 -12.97 68.94
C SER A 140 -19.33 -12.14 68.05
N THR A 141 -19.03 -10.89 68.45
CA THR A 141 -18.14 -9.99 67.69
C THR A 141 -16.97 -9.47 68.53
N LEU A 142 -15.76 -9.53 67.96
CA LEU A 142 -14.57 -8.81 68.45
C LEU A 142 -14.25 -7.64 67.50
N ASP A 143 -14.33 -6.40 67.99
CA ASP A 143 -14.04 -5.18 67.21
C ASP A 143 -12.76 -4.49 67.70
N LEU A 144 -11.72 -4.55 66.88
CA LEU A 144 -10.43 -3.90 67.09
C LEU A 144 -10.46 -2.49 66.48
N ARG A 145 -10.83 -1.53 67.32
CA ARG A 145 -11.16 -0.16 66.89
C ARG A 145 -9.98 0.81 66.98
N GLY A 146 -8.96 0.53 67.80
CA GLY A 146 -7.75 1.36 67.87
C GLY A 146 -6.53 0.61 68.40
N GLY A 147 -5.37 1.26 68.27
CA GLY A 147 -4.07 0.73 68.69
C GLY A 147 -3.48 -0.32 67.75
N THR A 148 -2.46 -1.03 68.23
CA THR A 148 -1.77 -2.11 67.51
C THR A 148 -1.97 -3.42 68.26
N PHE A 149 -2.22 -4.50 67.52
CA PHE A 149 -2.22 -5.88 68.00
C PHE A 149 -1.14 -6.65 67.24
N SER A 150 0.07 -6.66 67.80
CA SER A 150 1.26 -7.22 67.15
C SER A 150 1.24 -8.75 67.04
N THR A 151 0.58 -9.44 67.99
CA THR A 151 0.46 -10.90 68.06
C THR A 151 -0.95 -11.35 68.44
N LEU A 152 -1.94 -11.07 67.60
CA LEU A 152 -3.34 -11.45 67.85
C LEU A 152 -3.56 -12.95 67.61
N LYS A 153 -3.66 -13.75 68.68
CA LYS A 153 -4.11 -15.14 68.58
C LYS A 153 -5.63 -15.22 68.69
N ALA A 154 -6.34 -15.37 67.58
CA ALA A 154 -7.80 -15.36 67.53
C ALA A 154 -8.39 -16.68 67.01
N ASN A 155 -9.35 -17.22 67.76
CA ASN A 155 -10.19 -18.36 67.38
C ASN A 155 -11.63 -17.83 67.19
N VAL A 156 -12.04 -17.63 65.94
CA VAL A 156 -13.34 -17.06 65.58
C VAL A 156 -14.15 -18.15 64.89
N ASP A 157 -15.19 -18.64 65.55
CA ASP A 157 -16.05 -19.68 64.97
C ASP A 157 -16.88 -19.17 63.79
N SER A 158 -17.52 -20.08 63.04
CA SER A 158 -18.20 -19.75 61.79
C SER A 158 -19.40 -18.79 61.93
N SER A 159 -19.96 -18.64 63.14
CA SER A 159 -21.06 -17.72 63.45
C SER A 159 -20.58 -16.38 64.02
N SER A 160 -19.29 -16.23 64.27
CA SER A 160 -18.70 -15.03 64.87
C SER A 160 -18.13 -14.05 63.85
N THR A 161 -17.82 -12.84 64.30
CA THR A 161 -17.21 -11.78 63.49
C THR A 161 -15.95 -11.20 64.14
N LEU A 162 -14.90 -11.03 63.34
CA LEU A 162 -13.72 -10.23 63.68
C LEU A 162 -13.73 -8.93 62.85
N ILE A 163 -13.66 -7.79 63.52
CA ILE A 163 -13.66 -6.48 62.87
C ILE A 163 -12.34 -5.76 63.17
N ALA A 164 -11.64 -5.30 62.13
CA ALA A 164 -10.56 -4.32 62.23
C ALA A 164 -11.09 -2.94 61.84
N SER A 165 -11.77 -2.27 62.77
CA SER A 165 -12.39 -0.96 62.51
C SER A 165 -11.36 0.15 62.36
N GLY A 166 -10.26 0.10 63.11
CA GLY A 166 -9.20 1.10 63.09
C GLY A 166 -7.84 0.63 63.61
N ALA A 167 -7.77 -0.54 64.26
CA ALA A 167 -6.52 -1.07 64.78
C ALA A 167 -5.63 -1.70 63.70
N ALA A 168 -4.32 -1.72 63.93
CA ALA A 168 -3.38 -2.51 63.14
C ALA A 168 -3.15 -3.88 63.80
N ALA A 169 -3.78 -4.94 63.29
CA ALA A 169 -3.73 -6.29 63.83
C ALA A 169 -2.93 -7.25 62.94
N THR A 170 -2.04 -8.04 63.56
CA THR A 170 -1.32 -9.15 62.93
C THR A 170 -1.71 -10.44 63.64
N LEU A 171 -2.30 -11.39 62.90
CA LEU A 171 -2.63 -12.69 63.45
C LEU A 171 -1.37 -13.45 63.87
N ALA A 172 -1.48 -14.25 64.92
CA ALA A 172 -0.40 -15.14 65.36
C ALA A 172 -0.64 -16.58 64.89
N GLY A 173 0.44 -17.39 64.88
CA GLY A 173 0.35 -18.82 64.57
C GLY A 173 -0.63 -19.55 65.49
N GLY A 174 -1.39 -20.50 64.93
CA GLY A 174 -2.43 -21.25 65.63
C GLY A 174 -3.77 -20.50 65.80
N SER A 175 -3.95 -19.34 65.16
CA SER A 175 -5.25 -18.70 65.01
C SER A 175 -6.15 -19.50 64.06
N VAL A 176 -7.43 -19.65 64.39
CA VAL A 176 -8.44 -20.29 63.53
C VAL A 176 -9.57 -19.30 63.30
N VAL A 177 -9.63 -18.70 62.10
CA VAL A 177 -10.65 -17.70 61.77
C VAL A 177 -11.59 -18.27 60.71
N ALA A 178 -12.70 -18.85 61.16
CA ALA A 178 -13.75 -19.44 60.34
C ALA A 178 -14.97 -18.51 60.16
N GLY A 179 -15.17 -17.57 61.09
CA GLY A 179 -16.24 -16.56 61.03
C GLY A 179 -16.01 -15.44 60.02
N SER A 180 -16.93 -14.48 60.01
CA SER A 180 -16.86 -13.33 59.11
C SER A 180 -15.76 -12.35 59.51
N GLN A 181 -15.14 -11.71 58.53
CA GLN A 181 -14.12 -10.67 58.73
C GLN A 181 -14.56 -9.34 58.12
N SER A 182 -14.33 -8.24 58.84
CA SER A 182 -14.59 -6.89 58.33
C SER A 182 -13.39 -5.98 58.59
N VAL A 183 -12.77 -5.49 57.52
CA VAL A 183 -11.69 -4.49 57.59
C VAL A 183 -12.26 -3.16 57.08
N ARG A 184 -12.21 -2.13 57.94
CA ARG A 184 -12.81 -0.82 57.66
C ARG A 184 -11.78 0.26 57.49
N SER A 185 -11.08 0.67 58.55
CA SER A 185 -9.99 1.66 58.44
C SER A 185 -8.68 1.14 59.03
N GLY A 186 -8.72 0.00 59.73
CA GLY A 186 -7.54 -0.65 60.30
C GLY A 186 -6.79 -1.52 59.31
N SER A 187 -5.88 -2.35 59.82
CA SER A 187 -5.22 -3.39 59.03
C SER A 187 -5.34 -4.76 59.66
N LEU A 188 -5.57 -5.79 58.86
CA LEU A 188 -5.51 -7.19 59.28
C LEU A 188 -4.42 -7.92 58.46
N THR A 189 -3.36 -8.36 59.14
CA THR A 189 -2.23 -9.05 58.53
C THR A 189 -2.24 -10.53 58.90
N VAL A 190 -2.26 -11.39 57.88
CA VAL A 190 -2.08 -12.84 58.00
C VAL A 190 -0.60 -13.17 57.77
N PRO A 191 0.15 -13.64 58.78
CA PRO A 191 1.57 -13.91 58.63
C PRO A 191 1.86 -15.10 57.73
N SER A 192 3.09 -15.19 57.23
CA SER A 192 3.57 -16.32 56.44
C SER A 192 3.38 -17.65 57.17
N GLY A 193 2.91 -18.67 56.45
CA GLY A 193 2.65 -20.00 57.00
C GLY A 193 1.31 -20.18 57.72
N LEU A 194 0.52 -19.11 57.89
CA LEU A 194 -0.85 -19.21 58.41
C LEU A 194 -1.88 -19.25 57.26
N THR A 195 -2.87 -20.12 57.38
CA THR A 195 -4.05 -20.18 56.51
C THR A 195 -5.30 -19.92 57.34
N ILE A 196 -6.17 -19.03 56.86
CA ILE A 196 -7.49 -18.77 57.44
C ILE A 196 -8.58 -18.99 56.39
N SER A 197 -9.75 -19.45 56.82
CA SER A 197 -10.88 -19.78 55.94
C SER A 197 -12.18 -19.14 56.43
N PRO A 198 -12.28 -17.80 56.42
CA PRO A 198 -13.46 -17.08 56.90
C PRO A 198 -14.69 -17.34 56.02
N SER A 199 -15.88 -17.37 56.64
CA SER A 199 -17.16 -17.56 55.95
C SER A 199 -17.52 -16.42 55.01
N SER A 200 -17.08 -15.19 55.32
CA SER A 200 -17.15 -14.02 54.43
C SER A 200 -16.09 -12.99 54.81
N ILE A 201 -15.69 -12.15 53.86
CA ILE A 201 -14.74 -11.06 54.08
C ILE A 201 -15.32 -9.78 53.49
N THR A 202 -15.26 -8.68 54.24
CA THR A 202 -15.57 -7.34 53.74
C THR A 202 -14.36 -6.43 53.93
N LEU A 203 -13.88 -5.84 52.84
CA LEU A 203 -12.84 -4.80 52.84
C LEU A 203 -13.46 -3.51 52.33
N SER A 204 -13.73 -2.59 53.25
CA SER A 204 -14.36 -1.29 52.96
C SER A 204 -13.40 -0.10 53.00
N GLY A 205 -12.18 -0.35 53.50
CA GLY A 205 -11.04 0.56 53.56
C GLY A 205 -9.91 -0.13 54.34
N GLY A 206 -8.86 0.60 54.70
CA GLY A 206 -7.74 0.03 55.45
C GLY A 206 -6.95 -0.99 54.63
N LYS A 207 -6.32 -1.99 55.28
CA LYS A 207 -5.46 -2.99 54.61
C LYS A 207 -5.72 -4.42 55.06
N LEU A 208 -5.98 -5.32 54.12
CA LEU A 208 -6.05 -6.77 54.33
C LEU A 208 -4.93 -7.46 53.56
N GLY A 209 -4.10 -8.28 54.18
CA GLY A 209 -3.05 -8.99 53.43
C GLY A 209 -2.01 -9.68 54.31
N GLY A 210 -0.76 -9.74 53.85
CA GLY A 210 0.34 -10.42 54.54
C GLY A 210 0.90 -11.61 53.76
N GLY A 211 1.84 -12.34 54.36
CA GLY A 211 2.49 -13.50 53.73
C GLY A 211 1.69 -14.81 53.77
N GLY A 212 0.55 -14.83 54.47
CA GLY A 212 -0.28 -16.02 54.66
C GLY A 212 -1.32 -16.25 53.57
N SER A 213 -2.15 -17.27 53.75
CA SER A 213 -3.25 -17.64 52.84
C SER A 213 -4.62 -17.30 53.43
N ILE A 214 -5.48 -16.70 52.62
CA ILE A 214 -6.87 -16.39 52.94
C ILE A 214 -7.77 -17.14 51.97
N SER A 215 -8.65 -18.00 52.46
CA SER A 215 -9.59 -18.77 51.65
C SER A 215 -11.03 -18.39 51.96
N GLY A 216 -11.58 -17.44 51.21
CA GLY A 216 -12.94 -16.94 51.42
C GLY A 216 -13.33 -15.89 50.39
N ASN A 217 -14.64 -15.66 50.25
CA ASN A 217 -15.17 -14.67 49.31
C ASN A 217 -15.04 -13.26 49.89
N LEU A 218 -14.55 -12.33 49.06
CA LEU A 218 -14.28 -10.95 49.44
C LEU A 218 -15.26 -9.98 48.77
N THR A 219 -16.01 -9.23 49.58
CA THR A 219 -16.69 -8.00 49.17
C THR A 219 -15.75 -6.82 49.39
N TRP A 220 -15.38 -6.14 48.30
CA TRP A 220 -14.38 -5.08 48.30
C TRP A 220 -15.00 -3.77 47.83
N THR A 221 -15.17 -2.81 48.74
CA THR A 221 -15.71 -1.48 48.44
C THR A 221 -14.68 -0.35 48.51
N GLY A 222 -13.52 -0.61 49.10
CA GLY A 222 -12.36 0.29 49.11
C GLY A 222 -11.20 -0.26 49.93
N GLY A 223 -10.03 0.37 49.86
CA GLY A 223 -8.84 -0.01 50.65
C GLY A 223 -7.85 -0.90 49.90
N THR A 224 -6.85 -1.41 50.63
CA THR A 224 -5.71 -2.14 50.05
C THR A 224 -5.78 -3.65 50.34
N LEU A 225 -5.69 -4.47 49.29
CA LEU A 225 -5.55 -5.93 49.36
C LEU A 225 -4.10 -6.35 49.07
N GLY A 226 -3.52 -7.19 49.93
CA GLY A 226 -2.28 -7.91 49.68
C GLY A 226 -1.04 -7.36 50.37
N GLY A 227 0.11 -7.58 49.73
CA GLY A 227 1.45 -7.32 50.23
C GLY A 227 2.02 -8.47 51.05
N GLY A 228 3.34 -8.63 51.04
CA GLY A 228 4.04 -9.68 51.81
C GLY A 228 4.12 -11.04 51.12
N GLY A 229 3.58 -11.20 49.90
CA GLY A 229 3.71 -12.42 49.09
C GLY A 229 2.73 -13.54 49.42
N GLY A 230 1.68 -13.26 50.20
CA GLY A 230 0.62 -14.22 50.49
C GLY A 230 -0.39 -14.39 49.35
N GLN A 231 -1.51 -15.01 49.67
CA GLN A 231 -2.56 -15.30 48.69
C GLN A 231 -3.99 -15.15 49.22
N LEU A 232 -4.91 -14.78 48.33
CA LEU A 232 -6.35 -14.87 48.51
C LEU A 232 -6.91 -15.91 47.52
N SER A 233 -7.78 -16.82 47.98
CA SER A 233 -8.50 -17.78 47.15
C SER A 233 -10.00 -17.65 47.41
N GLY A 234 -10.81 -17.47 46.37
CA GLY A 234 -12.26 -17.24 46.48
C GLY A 234 -12.81 -16.40 45.34
N THR A 235 -13.97 -15.77 45.53
CA THR A 235 -14.50 -14.77 44.58
C THR A 235 -14.29 -13.35 45.07
N LEU A 236 -14.27 -12.40 44.13
CA LEU A 236 -14.26 -10.96 44.41
C LEU A 236 -15.57 -10.31 43.98
N THR A 237 -16.21 -9.58 44.89
CA THR A 237 -17.31 -8.65 44.58
C THR A 237 -16.79 -7.23 44.79
N MET A 238 -16.42 -6.56 43.71
CA MET A 238 -15.86 -5.20 43.70
C MET A 238 -16.96 -4.21 43.31
N ASN A 239 -17.48 -3.49 44.30
CA ASN A 239 -18.58 -2.53 44.17
C ASN A 239 -18.26 -1.23 44.91
N GLY A 240 -19.13 -0.22 44.80
CA GLY A 240 -18.90 1.11 45.38
C GLY A 240 -17.79 1.90 44.66
N SER A 241 -17.88 3.23 44.71
CA SER A 241 -16.99 4.14 43.97
C SER A 241 -15.58 4.29 44.56
N GLY A 242 -15.30 3.71 45.73
CA GLY A 242 -13.97 3.79 46.36
C GLY A 242 -12.87 3.12 45.54
N GLU A 243 -11.67 3.68 45.60
CA GLU A 243 -10.46 3.09 45.02
C GLU A 243 -10.10 1.77 45.73
N LYS A 244 -9.67 0.80 44.93
CA LYS A 244 -9.36 -0.57 45.34
C LYS A 244 -7.93 -0.89 44.91
N ASP A 245 -7.05 -0.93 45.90
CA ASP A 245 -5.62 -1.01 45.66
C ASP A 245 -5.07 -2.42 45.95
N PHE A 246 -4.28 -2.97 45.04
CA PHE A 246 -3.46 -4.15 45.28
C PHE A 246 -2.06 -3.74 45.72
N ALA A 247 -1.55 -4.33 46.80
CA ALA A 247 -0.14 -4.23 47.18
C ALA A 247 0.62 -5.46 46.67
N ALA A 248 1.56 -5.27 45.73
CA ALA A 248 2.43 -6.34 45.25
C ALA A 248 3.61 -6.62 46.23
N PRO A 249 4.12 -7.85 46.32
CA PRO A 249 3.66 -9.06 45.63
C PRO A 249 2.47 -9.69 46.36
N TYR A 250 1.57 -10.28 45.59
CA TYR A 250 0.41 -11.02 46.11
C TYR A 250 -0.20 -11.91 45.02
N THR A 251 -0.86 -13.00 45.42
CA THR A 251 -1.56 -13.89 44.49
C THR A 251 -3.05 -13.93 44.79
N THR A 252 -3.91 -13.79 43.78
CA THR A 252 -5.35 -13.96 43.92
C THR A 252 -5.82 -15.10 43.01
N ASN A 253 -6.44 -16.14 43.57
CA ASN A 253 -6.95 -17.30 42.85
C ASN A 253 -8.49 -17.27 42.81
N LEU A 254 -9.05 -17.03 41.62
CA LEU A 254 -10.48 -16.88 41.38
C LEU A 254 -11.04 -18.13 40.70
N SER A 255 -11.82 -18.92 41.44
CA SER A 255 -12.41 -20.19 40.96
C SER A 255 -13.93 -20.16 40.76
N GLY A 256 -14.56 -19.00 40.94
CA GLY A 256 -16.00 -18.78 40.75
C GLY A 256 -16.27 -17.48 39.98
N SER A 257 -17.50 -16.96 40.09
CA SER A 257 -17.85 -15.68 39.46
C SER A 257 -17.45 -14.49 40.34
N SER A 258 -16.53 -13.68 39.83
CA SER A 258 -16.15 -12.38 40.39
C SER A 258 -16.80 -11.25 39.59
N TYR A 259 -17.11 -10.14 40.24
CA TYR A 259 -17.85 -9.02 39.67
C TYR A 259 -17.14 -7.70 39.98
N TRP A 260 -16.78 -6.95 38.95
CA TRP A 260 -16.27 -5.59 39.05
C TRP A 260 -17.29 -4.64 38.45
N SER A 261 -17.95 -3.87 39.33
CA SER A 261 -19.10 -3.04 38.97
C SER A 261 -18.87 -1.55 39.19
N ALA A 262 -17.91 -1.16 40.04
CA ALA A 262 -17.55 0.23 40.30
C ALA A 262 -16.20 0.35 41.02
N GLY A 263 -15.60 1.54 40.91
CA GLY A 263 -14.37 1.96 41.55
C GLY A 263 -13.13 1.46 40.82
N ARG A 264 -12.14 2.34 40.70
CA ARG A 264 -10.85 2.07 40.04
C ARG A 264 -10.05 0.98 40.77
N LEU A 265 -9.44 0.08 39.99
CA LEU A 265 -8.45 -0.89 40.48
C LEU A 265 -7.05 -0.36 40.22
N ARG A 266 -6.15 -0.46 41.20
CA ARG A 266 -4.74 -0.10 41.01
C ARG A 266 -3.81 -1.14 41.58
N VAL A 267 -2.65 -1.32 40.97
CA VAL A 267 -1.52 -2.00 41.60
C VAL A 267 -0.54 -0.94 42.08
N LEU A 268 -0.37 -0.84 43.40
CA LEU A 268 0.50 0.13 44.03
C LEU A 268 1.96 -0.21 43.82
N ASN A 269 2.80 0.84 43.79
CA ASN A 269 4.25 0.67 43.83
C ASN A 269 4.69 -0.14 45.06
N PRO A 270 5.53 -1.17 44.88
CA PRO A 270 5.96 -1.99 46.00
C PRO A 270 6.84 -1.19 46.96
N ALA A 271 6.54 -1.30 48.26
CA ALA A 271 7.33 -0.65 49.32
C ALA A 271 8.75 -1.21 49.44
N LYS A 272 8.99 -2.42 48.93
CA LYS A 272 10.31 -3.04 48.84
C LYS A 272 10.78 -2.85 47.39
N GLY A 273 11.90 -2.17 47.19
CA GLY A 273 12.44 -1.92 45.84
C GLY A 273 12.68 -3.20 45.04
N GLY A 274 12.76 -3.09 43.72
CA GLY A 274 12.83 -4.22 42.79
C GLY A 274 11.46 -4.57 42.19
N PHE A 275 11.44 -5.27 41.06
CA PHE A 275 10.21 -5.63 40.36
C PHE A 275 9.40 -6.66 41.16
N GLN A 276 8.18 -6.31 41.56
CA GLN A 276 7.27 -7.19 42.29
C GLN A 276 5.99 -7.39 41.49
N THR A 277 5.53 -8.65 41.42
CA THR A 277 4.38 -9.03 40.60
C THR A 277 3.14 -9.29 41.45
N LEU A 278 2.02 -8.69 41.07
CA LEU A 278 0.67 -9.16 41.40
C LEU A 278 0.27 -10.24 40.39
N THR A 279 -0.14 -11.41 40.87
CA THR A 279 -0.67 -12.48 40.00
C THR A 279 -2.14 -12.71 40.31
N ILE A 280 -3.01 -12.58 39.32
CA ILE A 280 -4.43 -12.92 39.41
C ILE A 280 -4.66 -14.14 38.51
N ASN A 281 -4.97 -15.29 39.11
CA ASN A 281 -5.31 -16.52 38.41
C ASN A 281 -6.84 -16.65 38.34
N ASN A 282 -7.42 -16.42 37.17
CA ASN A 282 -8.83 -16.59 36.91
C ASN A 282 -9.11 -17.93 36.22
N THR A 283 -9.51 -18.93 37.00
CA THR A 283 -10.03 -20.22 36.51
C THR A 283 -11.56 -20.23 36.43
N GLY A 284 -12.23 -19.29 37.10
CA GLY A 284 -13.68 -19.07 37.05
C GLY A 284 -14.10 -18.02 36.02
N THR A 285 -15.02 -17.13 36.40
CA THR A 285 -15.53 -16.05 35.54
C THR A 285 -15.22 -14.70 36.19
N PHE A 286 -14.54 -13.81 35.47
CA PHE A 286 -14.32 -12.43 35.88
C PHE A 286 -15.22 -11.51 35.05
N ASN A 287 -16.19 -10.86 35.67
CA ASN A 287 -17.13 -9.97 34.99
C ASN A 287 -16.79 -8.50 35.25
N ALA A 288 -16.39 -7.77 34.21
CA ALA A 288 -16.13 -6.34 34.23
C ALA A 288 -17.35 -5.57 33.66
N TYR A 289 -18.16 -5.03 34.57
CA TYR A 289 -19.39 -4.27 34.32
C TYR A 289 -19.26 -2.78 34.66
N THR A 290 -18.03 -2.27 34.64
CA THR A 290 -17.72 -0.87 34.95
C THR A 290 -17.14 -0.15 33.72
N ASN A 291 -16.93 1.16 33.86
CA ASN A 291 -16.14 2.01 32.97
C ASN A 291 -14.83 2.50 33.66
N ASP A 292 -14.54 2.01 34.85
CA ASP A 292 -13.31 2.33 35.57
C ASP A 292 -12.08 1.65 34.94
N SER A 293 -10.90 2.16 35.26
CA SER A 293 -9.62 1.58 34.84
C SER A 293 -9.09 0.55 35.85
N PHE A 294 -8.34 -0.42 35.32
CA PHE A 294 -7.37 -1.19 36.08
C PHE A 294 -5.98 -0.69 35.70
N ASP A 295 -5.38 0.09 36.60
CA ASP A 295 -4.08 0.71 36.41
C ASP A 295 -2.97 -0.07 37.14
N VAL A 296 -1.77 -0.02 36.59
CA VAL A 296 -0.55 -0.51 37.24
C VAL A 296 0.33 0.72 37.45
N ASP A 297 0.62 1.08 38.70
CA ASP A 297 1.41 2.29 38.98
C ASP A 297 2.78 2.21 38.33
N CYS A 298 3.30 3.37 37.94
CA CYS A 298 4.59 3.45 37.29
C CYS A 298 5.72 3.15 38.28
N CYS A 299 6.69 2.36 37.81
CA CYS A 299 7.94 1.96 38.47
C CYS A 299 7.82 0.77 39.44
N PHE A 300 8.38 -0.37 39.00
CA PHE A 300 8.61 -1.61 39.76
C PHE A 300 7.39 -2.48 40.09
N ALA A 301 6.15 -2.01 39.89
CA ALA A 301 4.97 -2.87 39.92
C ALA A 301 4.77 -3.61 38.59
N LEU A 302 4.53 -4.92 38.64
CA LEU A 302 4.07 -5.73 37.52
C LEU A 302 2.73 -6.38 37.89
N ALA A 303 1.87 -6.60 36.90
CA ALA A 303 0.60 -7.28 37.10
C ALA A 303 0.35 -8.28 35.96
N LEU A 304 0.12 -9.54 36.34
CA LEU A 304 -0.23 -10.62 35.44
C LEU A 304 -1.63 -11.12 35.77
N PHE A 305 -2.53 -11.06 34.80
CA PHE A 305 -3.84 -11.69 34.87
C PHE A 305 -3.83 -12.95 34.00
N ASN A 306 -3.79 -14.11 34.63
CA ASN A 306 -3.86 -15.41 33.98
C ASN A 306 -5.32 -15.84 33.85
N ASN A 307 -5.87 -15.77 32.65
CA ASN A 307 -7.23 -16.17 32.34
C ASN A 307 -7.27 -17.56 31.70
N SER A 308 -7.50 -18.60 32.49
CA SER A 308 -7.81 -19.94 31.96
C SER A 308 -9.31 -20.24 31.95
N GLY A 309 -10.11 -19.42 32.65
CA GLY A 309 -11.57 -19.46 32.65
C GLY A 309 -12.16 -18.47 31.64
N THR A 310 -13.07 -17.61 32.11
CA THR A 310 -13.76 -16.61 31.29
C THR A 310 -13.53 -15.20 31.83
N PHE A 311 -13.16 -14.27 30.96
CA PHE A 311 -13.20 -12.83 31.22
C PHE A 311 -14.36 -12.23 30.42
N ASN A 312 -15.33 -11.61 31.08
CA ASN A 312 -16.48 -10.99 30.44
C ASN A 312 -16.41 -9.47 30.58
N ARG A 313 -16.49 -8.78 29.46
CA ARG A 313 -16.77 -7.36 29.36
C ARG A 313 -18.18 -7.16 28.79
N SER A 314 -19.03 -6.49 29.55
CA SER A 314 -20.31 -5.97 29.05
C SER A 314 -20.57 -4.59 29.63
N GLY A 315 -21.08 -3.67 28.82
CA GLY A 315 -21.47 -2.32 29.20
C GLY A 315 -22.95 -2.05 28.95
N SER A 316 -23.39 -0.89 29.43
CA SER A 316 -24.73 -0.37 29.18
C SER A 316 -24.86 0.28 27.79
N SER A 317 -23.74 0.73 27.22
CA SER A 317 -23.66 1.36 25.89
C SER A 317 -22.44 0.86 25.11
N SER A 318 -22.37 1.14 23.80
CA SER A 318 -21.17 0.87 22.98
C SER A 318 -20.01 1.84 23.25
N SER A 319 -20.30 3.03 23.79
CA SER A 319 -19.29 4.04 24.17
C SER A 319 -18.62 3.77 25.51
N ASP A 320 -19.16 2.83 26.30
CA ASP A 320 -18.56 2.40 27.55
C ASP A 320 -17.16 1.82 27.28
N GLN A 321 -16.20 2.04 28.18
CA GLN A 321 -14.81 1.59 28.00
C GLN A 321 -14.21 1.15 29.32
N VAL A 322 -13.61 -0.05 29.33
CA VAL A 322 -12.71 -0.45 30.42
C VAL A 322 -11.29 -0.35 29.93
N LEU A 323 -10.48 0.37 30.70
CA LEU A 323 -9.06 0.42 30.46
C LEU A 323 -8.34 -0.65 31.29
N TRP A 324 -7.58 -1.51 30.63
CA TRP A 324 -6.88 -2.64 31.23
C TRP A 324 -5.37 -2.54 31.03
N SER A 325 -4.67 -2.16 32.09
CA SER A 325 -3.20 -2.02 32.10
C SER A 325 -2.44 -3.30 32.46
N PRO A 326 -2.94 -4.24 33.29
CA PRO A 326 -2.25 -5.50 33.54
C PRO A 326 -2.00 -6.31 32.26
N ALA A 327 -0.93 -7.10 32.26
CA ALA A 327 -0.71 -8.06 31.18
C ALA A 327 -1.77 -9.18 31.27
N LEU A 328 -2.42 -9.48 30.14
CA LEU A 328 -3.52 -10.43 30.06
C LEU A 328 -3.07 -11.71 29.36
N HIS A 329 -2.70 -12.72 30.14
CA HIS A 329 -2.37 -14.04 29.59
C HIS A 329 -3.63 -14.88 29.47
N ASN A 330 -4.09 -15.07 28.24
CA ASN A 330 -5.34 -15.78 27.98
C ASN A 330 -5.08 -17.22 27.50
N THR A 331 -5.65 -18.20 28.18
CA THR A 331 -5.72 -19.61 27.73
C THR A 331 -7.17 -20.10 27.68
N GLY A 332 -8.10 -19.33 28.26
CA GLY A 332 -9.54 -19.56 28.21
C GLY A 332 -10.23 -18.66 27.19
N THR A 333 -11.27 -17.94 27.62
CA THR A 333 -12.06 -17.05 26.75
C THR A 333 -12.13 -15.63 27.30
N VAL A 334 -11.91 -14.64 26.44
CA VAL A 334 -12.27 -13.23 26.65
C VAL A 334 -13.52 -12.97 25.83
N THR A 335 -14.60 -12.49 26.46
CA THR A 335 -15.85 -12.13 25.79
C THR A 335 -16.11 -10.65 25.95
N VAL A 336 -16.27 -9.92 24.85
CA VAL A 336 -16.72 -8.52 24.82
C VAL A 336 -18.07 -8.48 24.13
N SER A 337 -19.13 -8.16 24.88
CA SER A 337 -20.52 -8.31 24.42
C SER A 337 -21.22 -7.00 24.09
N SER A 338 -20.89 -5.95 24.82
CA SER A 338 -21.27 -4.58 24.56
C SER A 338 -20.13 -3.74 25.13
N ALA A 339 -19.79 -2.62 24.50
CA ALA A 339 -18.72 -1.71 24.92
C ALA A 339 -17.29 -2.08 24.44
N THR A 340 -16.32 -1.27 24.88
CA THR A 340 -14.90 -1.41 24.56
C THR A 340 -14.10 -2.01 25.73
N LEU A 341 -13.23 -2.98 25.41
CA LEU A 341 -12.14 -3.44 26.27
C LEU A 341 -10.81 -2.96 25.66
N THR A 342 -10.08 -2.09 26.37
CA THR A 342 -8.80 -1.57 25.90
C THR A 342 -7.64 -2.18 26.65
N LEU A 343 -6.82 -2.97 25.96
CA LEU A 343 -5.67 -3.67 26.50
C LEU A 343 -4.38 -2.87 26.25
N ARG A 344 -3.60 -2.61 27.31
CA ARG A 344 -2.31 -1.90 27.24
C ARG A 344 -1.11 -2.72 27.71
N GLY A 345 -1.34 -3.81 28.44
CA GLY A 345 -0.29 -4.59 29.12
C GLY A 345 0.34 -5.71 28.29
N GLY A 346 -0.12 -5.96 27.07
CA GLY A 346 0.27 -7.14 26.28
C GLY A 346 -0.30 -8.47 26.79
N ASP A 347 0.13 -9.57 26.17
CA ASP A 347 -0.35 -10.94 26.46
C ASP A 347 0.28 -11.60 27.70
N GLY A 348 1.21 -10.91 28.38
CA GLY A 348 1.84 -11.42 29.59
C GLY A 348 2.67 -12.69 29.43
N ALA A 349 2.95 -13.15 28.20
CA ALA A 349 3.63 -14.43 27.96
C ALA A 349 5.01 -14.49 28.63
N ALA A 350 5.73 -13.38 28.67
CA ALA A 350 7.02 -13.28 29.36
C ALA A 350 6.92 -13.47 30.88
N LEU A 351 5.80 -13.05 31.49
CA LEU A 351 5.55 -13.21 32.93
C LEU A 351 4.94 -14.58 33.25
N ALA A 352 4.09 -15.10 32.37
CA ALA A 352 3.43 -16.40 32.52
C ALA A 352 4.34 -17.59 32.16
N GLY A 353 5.40 -17.36 31.37
CA GLY A 353 6.29 -18.41 30.87
C GLY A 353 5.66 -19.31 29.79
N SER A 354 4.52 -18.91 29.21
CA SER A 354 3.81 -19.63 28.16
C SER A 354 3.05 -18.66 27.24
N PRO A 355 2.78 -19.02 25.97
CA PRO A 355 2.07 -18.14 25.04
C PRO A 355 0.57 -18.03 25.38
N ASP A 356 -0.07 -16.95 24.94
CA ASP A 356 -1.53 -16.85 24.84
C ASP A 356 -2.03 -17.93 23.85
N THR A 357 -3.12 -18.60 24.18
CA THR A 357 -3.74 -19.60 23.30
C THR A 357 -5.27 -19.51 23.28
N GLY A 358 -5.83 -18.55 24.03
CA GLY A 358 -7.25 -18.43 24.29
C GLY A 358 -8.02 -17.71 23.18
N SER A 359 -9.34 -17.74 23.29
CA SER A 359 -10.26 -17.10 22.34
C SER A 359 -10.60 -15.67 22.78
N TYR A 360 -10.76 -14.76 21.81
CA TYR A 360 -11.24 -13.39 21.99
C TYR A 360 -12.56 -13.21 21.22
N ASN A 361 -13.67 -13.46 21.91
CA ASN A 361 -15.03 -13.37 21.38
C ASN A 361 -15.58 -11.95 21.49
N VAL A 362 -15.62 -11.22 20.38
CA VAL A 362 -16.22 -9.89 20.29
C VAL A 362 -17.61 -10.04 19.67
N SER A 363 -18.63 -10.24 20.50
CA SER A 363 -19.84 -10.94 20.05
C SER A 363 -20.82 -10.11 19.23
N ASN A 364 -20.83 -8.79 19.38
CA ASN A 364 -21.81 -7.89 18.73
C ASN A 364 -21.13 -6.75 17.96
N THR A 365 -21.80 -6.22 16.94
CA THR A 365 -21.29 -5.11 16.08
C THR A 365 -20.94 -3.82 16.82
N GLY A 366 -21.48 -3.60 18.02
CA GLY A 366 -21.14 -2.46 18.90
C GLY A 366 -20.08 -2.76 19.97
N ALA A 367 -19.49 -3.96 19.98
CA ALA A 367 -18.43 -4.34 20.89
C ALA A 367 -17.05 -4.16 20.23
N VAL A 368 -16.07 -3.71 21.01
CA VAL A 368 -14.70 -3.47 20.53
C VAL A 368 -13.69 -4.10 21.47
N ALA A 369 -12.79 -4.91 20.94
CA ALA A 369 -11.57 -5.30 21.61
C ALA A 369 -10.41 -4.48 21.03
N GLU A 370 -9.92 -3.50 21.80
CA GLU A 370 -8.85 -2.60 21.41
C GLU A 370 -7.50 -3.07 21.99
N PHE A 371 -6.55 -3.34 21.10
CA PHE A 371 -5.15 -3.62 21.42
C PHE A 371 -4.33 -2.35 21.24
N ARG A 372 -4.13 -1.62 22.34
CA ARG A 372 -3.50 -0.29 22.36
C ARG A 372 -2.00 -0.32 22.66
N GLY A 373 -1.51 -1.36 23.32
CA GLY A 373 -0.09 -1.53 23.62
C GLY A 373 0.28 -2.94 24.05
N GLY A 374 1.57 -3.27 23.90
CA GLY A 374 2.12 -4.61 24.16
C GLY A 374 2.14 -5.53 22.94
N GLY A 375 2.66 -6.73 23.13
CA GLY A 375 2.64 -7.81 22.12
C GLY A 375 1.55 -8.82 22.43
N PHE A 376 0.87 -9.31 21.39
CA PHE A 376 -0.13 -10.37 21.46
C PHE A 376 0.19 -11.40 20.38
N GLY A 377 0.86 -12.49 20.75
CA GLY A 377 1.45 -13.42 19.77
C GLY A 377 0.51 -14.45 19.14
N ALA A 378 -0.71 -14.62 19.65
CA ALA A 378 -1.58 -15.73 19.25
C ALA A 378 -3.08 -15.45 19.52
N VAL A 379 -3.57 -14.29 19.07
CA VAL A 379 -4.98 -13.92 19.22
C VAL A 379 -5.86 -14.81 18.32
N LYS A 380 -6.91 -15.41 18.89
CA LYS A 380 -7.92 -16.19 18.16
C LYS A 380 -9.27 -15.47 18.23
N PRO A 381 -9.60 -14.59 17.28
CA PRO A 381 -10.84 -13.83 17.32
C PRO A 381 -12.05 -14.72 16.98
N THR A 382 -13.20 -14.39 17.57
CA THR A 382 -14.54 -14.91 17.20
C THR A 382 -15.60 -13.81 17.35
N GLY A 383 -16.79 -14.00 16.76
CA GLY A 383 -17.88 -13.04 16.86
C GLY A 383 -17.92 -12.00 15.73
N SER A 384 -18.75 -10.96 15.91
CA SER A 384 -19.12 -9.99 14.86
C SER A 384 -18.72 -8.53 15.15
N GLY A 385 -18.10 -8.25 16.30
CA GLY A 385 -17.64 -6.92 16.68
C GLY A 385 -16.27 -6.55 16.17
N LEU A 386 -15.77 -5.36 16.53
CA LEU A 386 -14.54 -4.79 15.99
C LEU A 386 -13.30 -5.28 16.77
N LEU A 387 -12.28 -5.71 16.03
CA LEU A 387 -10.92 -5.84 16.53
C LEU A 387 -10.13 -4.59 16.13
N LEU A 388 -9.73 -3.78 17.10
CA LEU A 388 -9.02 -2.53 16.87
C LEU A 388 -7.57 -2.66 17.33
N VAL A 389 -6.60 -2.45 16.44
CA VAL A 389 -5.19 -2.32 16.78
C VAL A 389 -4.83 -0.83 16.71
N SER A 390 -4.59 -0.21 17.86
CA SER A 390 -4.34 1.23 18.00
C SER A 390 -2.93 1.56 18.48
N GLY A 391 -2.04 0.56 18.54
CA GLY A 391 -0.64 0.73 18.94
C GLY A 391 0.07 -0.55 19.37
N ALA A 392 -0.64 -1.67 19.52
CA ALA A 392 -0.04 -2.97 19.85
C ALA A 392 0.59 -3.68 18.63
N ASN A 393 1.37 -4.73 18.91
CA ASN A 393 1.78 -5.72 17.91
C ASN A 393 0.93 -6.98 18.10
N VAL A 394 0.03 -7.25 17.16
CA VAL A 394 -0.95 -8.33 17.24
C VAL A 394 -0.71 -9.34 16.13
N VAL A 395 -0.64 -10.61 16.50
CA VAL A 395 -0.60 -11.75 15.58
C VAL A 395 -1.88 -12.56 15.77
N VAL A 396 -2.67 -12.62 14.71
CA VAL A 396 -3.89 -13.42 14.63
C VAL A 396 -3.56 -14.81 14.10
N GLY A 397 -3.91 -15.82 14.90
CA GLY A 397 -3.83 -17.22 14.53
C GLY A 397 -5.09 -17.71 13.81
N ALA A 398 -5.26 -19.03 13.70
CA ALA A 398 -6.48 -19.61 13.13
C ALA A 398 -7.71 -19.19 13.95
N ASN A 399 -8.82 -18.89 13.28
CA ASN A 399 -10.08 -18.51 13.92
C ASN A 399 -10.47 -19.50 15.03
N GLY A 400 -11.04 -18.97 16.11
CA GLY A 400 -11.80 -19.79 17.06
C GLY A 400 -13.12 -20.28 16.43
N SER A 401 -13.87 -21.10 17.15
CA SER A 401 -15.23 -21.49 16.78
C SER A 401 -16.23 -20.79 17.70
N PRO A 402 -17.25 -20.04 17.19
CA PRO A 402 -17.57 -19.80 15.77
C PRO A 402 -16.58 -18.84 15.07
N ALA A 403 -16.56 -18.85 13.73
CA ALA A 403 -15.66 -18.00 12.95
C ALA A 403 -15.89 -16.49 13.20
N TYR A 404 -14.82 -15.71 13.09
CA TYR A 404 -14.87 -14.26 13.20
C TYR A 404 -15.42 -13.62 11.91
N THR A 405 -16.43 -12.76 12.05
CA THR A 405 -17.08 -12.03 10.94
C THR A 405 -17.10 -10.52 11.11
N GLY A 406 -16.51 -10.01 12.19
CA GLY A 406 -16.46 -8.58 12.49
C GLY A 406 -15.50 -7.79 11.61
N GLY A 407 -15.30 -6.52 11.95
CA GLY A 407 -14.33 -5.64 11.27
C GLY A 407 -12.95 -5.67 11.91
N LEU A 408 -11.89 -5.61 11.11
CA LEU A 408 -10.52 -5.42 11.56
C LEU A 408 -10.11 -3.97 11.29
N HIS A 409 -9.60 -3.27 12.29
CA HIS A 409 -9.15 -1.88 12.13
C HIS A 409 -7.73 -1.73 12.67
N VAL A 410 -6.80 -1.36 11.80
CA VAL A 410 -5.42 -1.01 12.15
C VAL A 410 -5.33 0.52 12.15
N ALA A 411 -5.58 1.10 13.30
CA ALA A 411 -5.43 2.54 13.53
C ALA A 411 -3.97 2.94 13.72
N ALA A 412 -3.15 2.06 14.31
CA ALA A 412 -1.69 2.14 14.44
C ALA A 412 -1.12 0.78 14.88
N GLY A 413 0.21 0.66 15.01
CA GLY A 413 0.85 -0.59 15.43
C GLY A 413 0.97 -1.62 14.30
N THR A 414 0.98 -2.91 14.64
CA THR A 414 1.14 -4.00 13.67
C THR A 414 0.05 -5.04 13.84
N LEU A 415 -0.60 -5.45 12.74
CA LEU A 415 -1.50 -6.60 12.69
C LEU A 415 -0.99 -7.63 11.67
N LYS A 416 -0.61 -8.83 12.14
CA LYS A 416 -0.23 -9.96 11.27
C LYS A 416 -1.29 -11.05 11.31
N VAL A 417 -1.73 -11.54 10.16
CA VAL A 417 -2.59 -12.73 10.05
C VAL A 417 -1.72 -13.89 9.56
N ASN A 418 -1.51 -14.90 10.41
CA ASN A 418 -0.63 -16.04 10.11
C ASN A 418 -1.41 -17.36 9.90
N ALA A 419 -2.72 -17.26 9.65
CA ALA A 419 -3.60 -18.39 9.35
C ALA A 419 -4.64 -18.01 8.29
N THR A 420 -5.51 -18.95 7.91
CA THR A 420 -6.64 -18.66 7.03
C THR A 420 -7.81 -18.11 7.83
N VAL A 421 -8.20 -16.87 7.56
CA VAL A 421 -9.32 -16.15 8.18
C VAL A 421 -10.21 -15.61 7.05
N GLY A 422 -11.49 -15.96 7.04
CA GLY A 422 -12.42 -15.52 5.99
C GLY A 422 -13.79 -15.15 6.54
N GLY A 423 -14.57 -14.42 5.73
CA GLY A 423 -15.88 -13.91 6.14
C GLY A 423 -15.83 -12.67 7.02
N VAL A 424 -14.68 -11.99 7.07
CA VAL A 424 -14.48 -10.73 7.77
C VAL A 424 -15.23 -9.62 7.05
N GLY A 425 -15.82 -8.69 7.79
CA GLY A 425 -16.54 -7.54 7.23
C GLY A 425 -15.59 -6.58 6.50
N THR A 426 -15.15 -5.55 7.21
CA THR A 426 -14.22 -4.54 6.68
C THR A 426 -12.83 -4.74 7.28
N LEU A 427 -11.78 -4.63 6.45
CA LEU A 427 -10.44 -4.28 6.94
C LEU A 427 -10.22 -2.79 6.72
N THR A 428 -9.98 -2.02 7.78
CA THR A 428 -9.59 -0.62 7.71
C THR A 428 -8.13 -0.47 8.12
N LEU A 429 -7.32 0.18 7.28
CA LEU A 429 -5.90 0.44 7.53
C LEU A 429 -5.65 1.95 7.49
N ASP A 430 -5.58 2.58 8.66
CA ASP A 430 -5.35 4.03 8.81
C ASP A 430 -3.89 4.39 8.91
N SER A 431 -3.16 3.61 9.72
CA SER A 431 -1.72 3.73 9.88
C SER A 431 -1.15 2.42 10.41
N GLY A 432 0.17 2.35 10.62
CA GLY A 432 0.83 1.12 11.04
C GLY A 432 1.01 0.13 9.89
N SER A 433 1.10 -1.14 10.22
CA SER A 433 1.43 -2.21 9.26
C SER A 433 0.47 -3.39 9.37
N PHE A 434 -0.09 -3.82 8.24
CA PHE A 434 -0.87 -5.04 8.10
C PHE A 434 -0.13 -6.06 7.21
N GLY A 435 -0.06 -7.32 7.63
CA GLY A 435 0.65 -8.36 6.88
C GLY A 435 0.46 -9.77 7.42
N GLY A 436 1.48 -10.62 7.28
CA GLY A 436 1.52 -11.98 7.83
C GLY A 436 1.61 -13.05 6.76
N SER A 437 1.79 -14.31 7.18
CA SER A 437 1.97 -15.45 6.27
C SER A 437 0.66 -16.15 5.87
N GLY A 438 -0.47 -15.75 6.45
CA GLY A 438 -1.77 -16.36 6.26
C GLY A 438 -2.59 -15.76 5.13
N THR A 439 -3.85 -16.19 5.02
CA THR A 439 -4.82 -15.70 4.04
C THR A 439 -5.96 -15.01 4.76
N LEU A 440 -6.22 -13.74 4.45
CA LEU A 440 -7.37 -12.98 4.94
C LEU A 440 -8.36 -12.71 3.80
N THR A 441 -9.63 -13.08 3.98
CA THR A 441 -10.73 -12.69 3.07
C THR A 441 -11.68 -11.72 3.76
N VAL A 442 -11.83 -10.51 3.18
CA VAL A 442 -12.68 -9.42 3.68
C VAL A 442 -13.73 -9.03 2.65
N SER A 443 -14.87 -8.51 3.12
CA SER A 443 -15.91 -7.98 2.24
C SER A 443 -15.48 -6.65 1.62
N THR A 444 -14.86 -5.78 2.41
CA THR A 444 -14.30 -4.49 1.94
C THR A 444 -12.92 -4.22 2.55
N PHE A 445 -12.08 -3.50 1.81
CA PHE A 445 -10.78 -3.01 2.29
C PHE A 445 -10.69 -1.49 2.14
N ASP A 446 -10.69 -0.78 3.27
CA ASP A 446 -10.58 0.68 3.32
C ASP A 446 -9.16 1.07 3.75
N TRP A 447 -8.38 1.57 2.80
CA TRP A 447 -6.97 1.90 2.98
C TRP A 447 -6.75 3.41 3.01
N ASN A 448 -6.60 3.94 4.21
CA ASN A 448 -6.38 5.35 4.46
C ASN A 448 -4.88 5.70 4.51
N GLY A 449 -4.01 4.81 4.99
CA GLY A 449 -2.55 5.02 5.03
C GLY A 449 -1.79 3.86 5.66
N GLY A 450 -0.45 3.92 5.70
CA GLY A 450 0.37 2.86 6.31
C GLY A 450 0.80 1.77 5.33
N GLN A 451 1.26 0.63 5.88
CA GLN A 451 1.94 -0.42 5.13
C GLN A 451 1.08 -1.69 5.01
N LEU A 452 0.89 -2.18 3.78
CA LEU A 452 0.30 -3.46 3.44
C LEU A 452 1.40 -4.43 2.99
N GLY A 453 1.47 -5.61 3.60
CA GLY A 453 2.33 -6.72 3.19
C GLY A 453 3.30 -7.19 4.26
N ASP A 454 4.39 -7.82 3.84
CA ASP A 454 5.32 -8.65 4.64
C ASP A 454 4.76 -10.06 4.99
N GLY A 455 5.66 -11.05 5.07
CA GLY A 455 5.35 -12.43 5.48
C GLY A 455 4.84 -13.39 4.39
N GLY A 456 4.56 -12.91 3.18
CA GLY A 456 4.19 -13.76 2.03
C GLY A 456 2.74 -14.26 1.99
N GLY A 457 1.87 -13.72 2.84
CA GLY A 457 0.45 -14.05 2.89
C GLY A 457 -0.38 -13.44 1.76
N THR A 458 -1.71 -13.55 1.89
CA THR A 458 -2.68 -13.08 0.90
C THR A 458 -3.84 -12.32 1.54
N LEU A 459 -4.13 -11.11 1.07
CA LEU A 459 -5.38 -10.40 1.32
C LEU A 459 -6.31 -10.59 0.11
N SER A 460 -7.55 -11.03 0.30
CA SER A 460 -8.58 -11.04 -0.74
C SER A 460 -9.75 -10.13 -0.32
N SER A 461 -10.00 -9.06 -1.06
CA SER A 461 -11.01 -8.05 -0.74
C SER A 461 -12.11 -7.99 -1.80
N GLY A 462 -13.38 -7.95 -1.37
CA GLY A 462 -14.55 -7.75 -2.24
C GLY A 462 -14.72 -6.33 -2.80
N GLY A 463 -13.63 -5.57 -2.93
CA GLY A 463 -13.61 -4.14 -3.25
C GLY A 463 -13.20 -3.28 -2.06
N GLY A 464 -13.37 -1.96 -2.18
CA GLY A 464 -13.07 -1.02 -1.11
C GLY A 464 -12.65 0.37 -1.58
N THR A 465 -11.91 1.07 -0.72
CA THR A 465 -11.47 2.44 -0.97
C THR A 465 -9.99 2.62 -0.64
N ILE A 466 -9.27 3.40 -1.44
CA ILE A 466 -7.93 3.90 -1.15
C ILE A 466 -8.04 5.42 -1.11
N GLN A 467 -7.92 6.00 0.08
CA GLN A 467 -8.31 7.40 0.29
C GLN A 467 -7.37 8.12 1.25
N THR A 468 -7.62 9.40 1.47
CA THR A 468 -6.73 10.36 2.16
C THR A 468 -5.40 10.61 1.43
N ALA A 469 -4.71 11.70 1.79
CA ALA A 469 -3.43 12.07 1.19
C ALA A 469 -2.23 11.27 1.72
N ALA A 470 -2.40 10.43 2.75
CA ALA A 470 -1.30 9.64 3.29
C ALA A 470 -0.75 8.65 2.25
N GLU A 471 0.55 8.38 2.32
CA GLU A 471 1.22 7.39 1.47
C GLU A 471 0.82 5.96 1.87
N LYS A 472 0.65 5.10 0.87
CA LYS A 472 0.26 3.69 1.00
C LYS A 472 1.43 2.82 0.59
N GLN A 473 2.05 2.17 1.56
CA GLN A 473 3.27 1.42 1.35
C GLN A 473 2.96 -0.06 1.09
N LEU A 474 3.57 -0.64 0.07
CA LEU A 474 3.41 -2.04 -0.33
C LEU A 474 4.72 -2.79 -0.06
N GLN A 475 4.72 -3.69 0.91
CA GLN A 475 5.91 -4.43 1.33
C GLN A 475 5.90 -5.86 0.81
N ALA A 476 6.79 -6.19 -0.12
CA ALA A 476 6.99 -7.55 -0.58
C ALA A 476 7.68 -8.42 0.50
N PRO A 477 7.40 -9.75 0.55
CA PRO A 477 6.44 -10.48 -0.28
C PRO A 477 5.00 -10.42 0.28
N TYR A 478 4.02 -10.29 -0.61
CA TYR A 478 2.60 -10.39 -0.27
C TYR A 478 1.73 -10.49 -1.53
N THR A 479 0.49 -10.97 -1.39
CA THR A 479 -0.50 -10.94 -2.49
C THR A 479 -1.76 -10.20 -2.05
N TRP A 480 -2.25 -9.28 -2.89
CA TRP A 480 -3.55 -8.66 -2.73
C TRP A 480 -4.45 -9.01 -3.91
N ASN A 481 -5.51 -9.79 -3.67
CA ASN A 481 -6.55 -10.10 -4.65
C ASN A 481 -7.72 -9.11 -4.48
N ASN A 482 -7.87 -8.19 -5.43
CA ASN A 482 -9.05 -7.36 -5.54
C ASN A 482 -10.12 -8.07 -6.38
N THR A 483 -11.17 -8.56 -5.72
CA THR A 483 -12.25 -9.34 -6.36
C THR A 483 -13.55 -8.55 -6.56
N GLY A 484 -13.62 -7.30 -6.08
CA GLY A 484 -14.73 -6.38 -6.32
C GLY A 484 -14.25 -4.97 -6.69
N SER A 485 -15.16 -4.01 -6.69
CA SER A 485 -14.85 -2.63 -7.10
C SER A 485 -14.05 -1.88 -6.03
N SER A 486 -12.84 -1.44 -6.38
CA SER A 486 -11.98 -0.63 -5.53
C SER A 486 -11.81 0.77 -6.12
N ASN A 487 -12.01 1.80 -5.31
CA ASN A 487 -11.86 3.21 -5.73
C ASN A 487 -10.64 3.86 -5.08
N TRP A 488 -9.73 4.37 -5.89
CA TRP A 488 -8.53 5.07 -5.48
C TRP A 488 -8.70 6.59 -5.61
N PHE A 489 -9.10 7.21 -4.50
CA PHE A 489 -9.41 8.63 -4.41
C PHE A 489 -8.18 9.51 -4.20
N ALA A 490 -7.23 9.09 -3.36
CA ALA A 490 -6.09 9.94 -2.99
C ALA A 490 -4.88 9.16 -2.46
N GLY A 491 -3.72 9.82 -2.48
CA GLY A 491 -2.45 9.38 -1.91
C GLY A 491 -1.74 8.31 -2.75
N ASN A 492 -0.41 8.34 -2.77
CA ASN A 492 0.38 7.48 -3.65
C ASN A 492 0.42 6.03 -3.14
N LEU A 493 0.40 5.07 -4.07
CA LEU A 493 0.83 3.70 -3.82
C LEU A 493 2.35 3.64 -4.01
N HIS A 494 3.07 3.10 -3.04
CA HIS A 494 4.52 3.05 -3.06
C HIS A 494 5.03 1.64 -2.73
N GLY A 495 5.59 0.95 -3.72
CA GLY A 495 6.31 -0.30 -3.53
C GLY A 495 7.63 -0.07 -2.82
N LEU A 496 7.85 -0.72 -1.67
CA LEU A 496 9.09 -0.66 -0.91
C LEU A 496 10.04 -1.79 -1.32
N ALA A 497 11.32 -1.47 -1.50
CA ALA A 497 12.34 -2.44 -1.86
C ALA A 497 12.46 -3.51 -0.75
N PRO A 498 12.33 -4.82 -1.06
CA PRO A 498 12.33 -5.83 -0.02
C PRO A 498 13.74 -6.06 0.54
N SER A 499 13.85 -6.18 1.87
CA SER A 499 15.11 -6.53 2.55
C SER A 499 15.53 -7.99 2.31
N SER A 500 14.58 -8.85 1.92
CA SER A 500 14.76 -10.27 1.61
C SER A 500 13.93 -10.59 0.37
N GLY A 501 14.47 -11.36 -0.60
CA GLY A 501 13.79 -11.62 -1.88
C GLY A 501 12.32 -12.06 -1.74
N GLY A 502 11.52 -11.76 -2.76
CA GLY A 502 10.07 -11.99 -2.73
C GLY A 502 9.35 -11.07 -3.72
N LYS A 503 8.03 -11.27 -3.90
CA LYS A 503 7.22 -10.45 -4.80
C LYS A 503 5.96 -9.94 -4.09
N PHE A 504 5.59 -8.70 -4.37
CA PHE A 504 4.27 -8.15 -4.11
C PHE A 504 3.42 -8.29 -5.37
N VAL A 505 2.28 -8.97 -5.29
CA VAL A 505 1.39 -9.19 -6.42
C VAL A 505 0.03 -8.57 -6.11
N ILE A 506 -0.44 -7.64 -6.94
CA ILE A 506 -1.83 -7.16 -6.88
C ILE A 506 -2.59 -7.85 -8.02
N ASN A 507 -3.52 -8.75 -7.71
CA ASN A 507 -4.39 -9.37 -8.69
C ASN A 507 -5.73 -8.64 -8.73
N ASN A 508 -5.99 -7.90 -9.80
CA ASN A 508 -7.27 -7.28 -10.06
C ASN A 508 -8.13 -8.18 -10.95
N SER A 509 -9.26 -8.67 -10.43
CA SER A 509 -10.24 -9.48 -11.19
C SER A 509 -11.61 -8.82 -11.32
N SER A 510 -11.71 -7.55 -10.97
CA SER A 510 -12.93 -6.74 -11.06
C SER A 510 -12.52 -5.30 -11.40
N PHE A 511 -13.14 -4.30 -10.80
CA PHE A 511 -12.91 -2.90 -11.14
C PHE A 511 -11.90 -2.25 -10.19
N PHE A 512 -10.89 -1.55 -10.74
CA PHE A 512 -9.95 -0.72 -10.00
C PHE A 512 -9.96 0.69 -10.61
N ASP A 513 -10.63 1.62 -9.92
CA ASP A 513 -10.94 2.96 -10.41
C ASP A 513 -10.01 4.00 -9.79
N ILE A 514 -9.46 4.90 -10.60
CA ILE A 514 -8.54 5.97 -10.17
C ILE A 514 -9.23 7.32 -10.37
N TRP A 515 -9.47 8.04 -9.28
CA TRP A 515 -10.21 9.32 -9.25
C TRP A 515 -9.32 10.56 -9.07
N GLY A 516 -8.05 10.38 -8.68
CA GLY A 516 -7.12 11.49 -8.44
C GLY A 516 -5.83 11.31 -9.21
N ALA A 517 -5.07 12.41 -9.38
CA ALA A 517 -3.73 12.43 -9.98
C ALA A 517 -2.69 11.78 -9.06
N ASN A 518 -2.94 10.52 -8.71
CA ASN A 518 -2.15 9.72 -7.80
C ASN A 518 -0.99 9.06 -8.58
N GLN A 519 0.04 8.64 -7.85
CA GLN A 519 1.19 7.95 -8.42
C GLN A 519 1.30 6.54 -7.86
N PHE A 520 1.64 5.58 -8.72
CA PHE A 520 2.10 4.26 -8.33
C PHE A 520 3.61 4.19 -8.52
N LEU A 521 4.32 4.44 -7.43
CA LEU A 521 5.79 4.49 -7.37
C LEU A 521 6.37 3.15 -6.93
N VAL A 522 7.58 2.83 -7.38
CA VAL A 522 8.31 1.61 -6.99
C VAL A 522 9.75 1.99 -6.69
N GLU A 523 10.24 1.70 -5.47
CA GLU A 523 11.64 1.91 -5.12
C GLU A 523 12.55 1.03 -5.98
N ALA A 524 13.70 1.58 -6.37
CA ALA A 524 14.69 0.85 -7.15
C ALA A 524 15.27 -0.34 -6.36
N ALA A 525 15.35 -1.50 -7.01
CA ALA A 525 15.95 -2.71 -6.47
C ALA A 525 16.79 -3.41 -7.56
N SER A 526 17.64 -4.36 -7.15
CA SER A 526 18.45 -5.17 -8.08
C SER A 526 17.63 -6.07 -8.99
N SER A 527 16.43 -6.45 -8.55
CA SER A 527 15.46 -7.24 -9.29
C SER A 527 14.06 -6.67 -9.09
N PRO A 528 13.18 -6.72 -10.11
CA PRO A 528 11.79 -6.32 -9.95
C PRO A 528 11.11 -7.21 -8.90
N TYR A 529 10.24 -6.62 -8.08
CA TYR A 529 9.60 -7.30 -6.93
C TYR A 529 8.13 -6.95 -6.78
N LEU A 530 7.56 -6.12 -7.64
CA LEU A 530 6.16 -5.72 -7.58
C LEU A 530 5.55 -5.87 -8.98
N VAL A 531 4.35 -6.43 -9.05
CA VAL A 531 3.56 -6.49 -10.29
C VAL A 531 2.08 -6.28 -9.98
N PHE A 532 1.44 -5.43 -10.78
CA PHE A 532 0.00 -5.35 -10.85
C PHE A 532 -0.47 -6.25 -11.99
N VAL A 533 -1.34 -7.19 -11.69
CA VAL A 533 -1.91 -8.16 -12.63
C VAL A 533 -3.37 -7.82 -12.82
N ASN A 534 -3.69 -7.20 -13.95
CA ASN A 534 -5.07 -7.02 -14.37
C ASN A 534 -5.52 -8.28 -15.11
N THR A 535 -6.29 -9.13 -14.45
CA THR A 535 -6.73 -10.43 -15.00
C THR A 535 -7.84 -10.24 -16.06
N SER A 536 -8.23 -11.30 -16.77
CA SER A 536 -9.19 -11.22 -17.90
C SER A 536 -10.57 -10.63 -17.57
N GLY A 537 -11.02 -10.71 -16.30
CA GLY A 537 -12.24 -10.05 -15.83
C GLY A 537 -12.01 -8.68 -15.18
N GLY A 538 -10.75 -8.23 -15.12
CA GLY A 538 -10.35 -6.99 -14.48
C GLY A 538 -10.45 -5.78 -15.42
N THR A 539 -10.78 -4.64 -14.85
CA THR A 539 -10.70 -3.33 -15.49
C THR A 539 -9.91 -2.38 -14.58
N LEU A 540 -8.86 -1.79 -15.13
CA LEU A 540 -8.15 -0.64 -14.56
C LEU A 540 -8.72 0.60 -15.25
N TYR A 541 -9.37 1.50 -14.51
CA TYR A 541 -10.12 2.61 -15.07
C TYR A 541 -9.63 3.94 -14.48
N THR A 542 -9.49 4.98 -15.29
CA THR A 542 -9.22 6.35 -14.81
C THR A 542 -10.46 7.22 -15.00
N SER A 543 -11.04 7.70 -13.89
CA SER A 543 -12.27 8.50 -13.83
C SER A 543 -11.97 10.00 -13.75
N GLY A 544 -11.77 10.67 -14.89
CA GLY A 544 -11.83 12.14 -14.98
C GLY A 544 -10.82 12.90 -14.11
N VAL A 545 -9.54 12.65 -14.35
CA VAL A 545 -8.44 12.91 -13.43
C VAL A 545 -7.71 14.26 -13.57
N ASP A 546 -7.96 15.17 -14.50
CA ASP A 546 -7.26 16.49 -14.59
C ASP A 546 -5.74 16.43 -14.27
N GLY A 547 -4.96 15.76 -15.13
CA GLY A 547 -3.51 15.67 -14.99
C GLY A 547 -2.92 14.33 -15.38
N GLN A 548 -1.71 14.07 -14.89
CA GLN A 548 -0.93 12.87 -15.19
C GLN A 548 -0.95 11.89 -14.01
N ILE A 549 -1.37 10.65 -14.28
CA ILE A 549 -1.16 9.50 -13.40
C ILE A 549 0.18 8.86 -13.79
N LEU A 550 1.13 8.81 -12.86
CA LEU A 550 2.40 8.14 -13.08
C LEU A 550 2.35 6.72 -12.53
N TRP A 551 2.54 5.73 -13.40
CA TRP A 551 2.48 4.31 -13.06
C TRP A 551 3.82 3.62 -13.37
N GLN A 552 4.67 3.50 -12.35
CA GLN A 552 5.98 2.87 -12.44
C GLN A 552 5.95 1.37 -12.19
N ALA A 553 4.89 0.88 -11.54
CA ALA A 553 4.70 -0.54 -11.29
C ALA A 553 4.56 -1.32 -12.61
N PRO A 554 5.26 -2.46 -12.79
CA PRO A 554 4.98 -3.35 -13.90
C PRO A 554 3.50 -3.75 -13.95
N LEU A 555 2.87 -3.60 -15.12
CA LEU A 555 1.45 -3.86 -15.34
C LEU A 555 1.26 -5.01 -16.33
N PHE A 556 0.91 -6.18 -15.81
CA PHE A 556 0.55 -7.33 -16.63
C PHE A 556 -0.95 -7.28 -16.94
N ASN A 557 -1.33 -7.11 -18.22
CA ASN A 557 -2.72 -6.84 -18.61
C ASN A 557 -3.35 -7.95 -19.46
N GLN A 558 -4.28 -8.69 -18.87
CA GLN A 558 -5.18 -9.64 -19.55
C GLN A 558 -6.62 -9.10 -19.67
N GLY A 559 -6.96 -8.05 -18.93
CA GLY A 559 -8.29 -7.43 -18.89
C GLY A 559 -8.35 -6.16 -19.73
N SER A 560 -9.02 -5.13 -19.21
CA SER A 560 -9.11 -3.80 -19.84
C SER A 560 -8.36 -2.75 -19.04
N VAL A 561 -7.60 -1.89 -19.71
CA VAL A 561 -7.03 -0.65 -19.19
C VAL A 561 -7.71 0.48 -19.93
N GLU A 562 -8.52 1.25 -19.21
CA GLU A 562 -9.44 2.22 -19.79
C GLU A 562 -9.12 3.60 -19.22
N ASP A 563 -8.88 4.56 -20.11
CA ASP A 563 -8.89 5.96 -19.75
C ASP A 563 -10.24 6.56 -20.11
N GLY A 564 -11.11 6.60 -19.09
CA GLY A 564 -12.49 7.03 -19.23
C GLY A 564 -12.63 8.49 -19.60
N GLY A 565 -11.65 9.31 -19.18
CA GLY A 565 -11.56 10.76 -19.24
C GLY A 565 -12.85 11.52 -18.91
N GLY A 566 -12.75 12.52 -18.04
CA GLY A 566 -13.82 13.49 -17.90
C GLY A 566 -14.00 14.18 -19.25
N ILE A 567 -15.24 14.40 -19.70
CA ILE A 567 -15.52 15.10 -20.98
C ILE A 567 -14.83 16.49 -21.04
N ASN A 568 -14.37 17.00 -19.89
CA ASN A 568 -13.71 18.29 -19.72
C ASN A 568 -12.22 18.22 -19.30
N SER A 569 -11.66 17.04 -19.02
CA SER A 569 -10.30 16.88 -18.45
C SER A 569 -9.28 16.40 -19.47
N ASN A 570 -8.00 16.77 -19.28
CA ASN A 570 -6.87 16.23 -20.03
C ASN A 570 -6.20 15.18 -19.14
N ASP A 571 -6.57 13.92 -19.33
CA ASP A 571 -6.10 12.83 -18.50
C ASP A 571 -5.00 12.09 -19.24
N THR A 572 -3.90 11.81 -18.54
CA THR A 572 -2.82 10.99 -19.08
C THR A 572 -2.46 9.90 -18.10
N LEU A 573 -2.67 8.64 -18.48
CA LEU A 573 -2.14 7.48 -17.79
C LEU A 573 -0.76 7.14 -18.36
N THR A 574 0.30 7.51 -17.64
CA THR A 574 1.70 7.24 -18.06
C THR A 574 2.21 5.95 -17.42
N LEU A 575 2.47 4.95 -18.25
CA LEU A 575 2.99 3.63 -17.86
C LEU A 575 4.49 3.55 -18.18
N SER A 576 5.31 3.29 -17.15
CA SER A 576 6.78 3.21 -17.30
C SER A 576 7.40 1.89 -16.82
N GLY A 577 6.61 1.04 -16.15
CA GLY A 577 7.07 -0.23 -15.55
C GLY A 577 7.17 -1.44 -16.49
N GLY A 578 6.68 -1.31 -17.74
CA GLY A 578 6.53 -2.43 -18.68
C GLY A 578 5.46 -3.46 -18.27
N ASP A 579 5.41 -4.57 -18.99
CA ASP A 579 4.35 -5.59 -18.87
C ASP A 579 4.52 -6.60 -17.71
N GLY A 580 5.62 -6.49 -16.96
CA GLY A 580 5.88 -7.32 -15.78
C GLY A 580 6.02 -8.82 -16.05
N GLN A 581 6.14 -9.26 -17.31
CA GLN A 581 6.17 -10.70 -17.64
C GLN A 581 7.31 -11.46 -16.96
N SER A 582 8.45 -10.83 -16.74
CA SER A 582 9.59 -11.42 -16.02
C SER A 582 9.25 -11.82 -14.58
N LEU A 583 8.17 -11.29 -14.02
CA LEU A 583 7.70 -11.60 -12.67
C LEU A 583 6.68 -12.72 -12.61
N LEU A 584 6.14 -13.19 -13.74
CA LEU A 584 5.06 -14.17 -13.77
C LEU A 584 5.49 -15.47 -14.48
N PRO A 585 4.94 -16.63 -14.08
CA PRO A 585 5.29 -17.92 -14.67
C PRO A 585 4.64 -18.16 -16.04
N THR A 586 3.79 -17.26 -16.52
CA THR A 586 2.97 -17.43 -17.74
C THR A 586 3.29 -16.36 -18.77
N THR A 587 3.55 -16.79 -20.00
CA THR A 587 3.64 -15.95 -21.18
C THR A 587 2.27 -15.88 -21.85
N TYR A 588 1.50 -14.83 -21.58
CA TYR A 588 0.25 -14.59 -22.28
C TYR A 588 -0.12 -13.11 -22.14
N GLN A 589 -0.33 -12.38 -23.23
CA GLN A 589 -1.03 -11.10 -23.17
C GLN A 589 -2.03 -11.02 -24.33
N GLY A 590 -3.16 -10.40 -24.02
CA GLY A 590 -4.28 -10.13 -24.94
C GLY A 590 -5.24 -9.11 -24.33
N GLY A 591 -4.83 -8.43 -23.25
CA GLY A 591 -5.61 -7.36 -22.64
C GLY A 591 -5.65 -6.13 -23.52
N THR A 592 -6.68 -5.32 -23.31
CA THR A 592 -7.03 -4.20 -24.18
C THR A 592 -6.70 -2.88 -23.52
N TYR A 593 -6.03 -1.97 -24.23
CA TYR A 593 -5.90 -0.56 -23.85
C TYR A 593 -6.95 0.26 -24.61
N LYS A 594 -7.72 1.08 -23.89
CA LYS A 594 -8.83 1.88 -24.44
C LYS A 594 -8.76 3.32 -23.92
N PRO A 595 -8.26 4.27 -24.71
CA PRO A 595 -8.49 5.68 -24.42
C PRO A 595 -9.89 6.05 -24.95
N ASP A 596 -10.87 6.19 -24.07
CA ASP A 596 -12.31 6.13 -24.40
C ASP A 596 -12.91 7.44 -24.94
N ASN A 597 -12.17 8.55 -24.95
CA ASN A 597 -12.62 9.82 -25.53
C ASN A 597 -11.48 10.66 -26.13
N SER A 598 -11.79 11.72 -26.87
CA SER A 598 -10.81 12.60 -27.58
C SER A 598 -9.67 13.18 -26.76
N ARG A 599 -9.79 13.24 -25.43
CA ARG A 599 -8.80 13.83 -24.52
C ARG A 599 -8.08 12.80 -23.66
N ALA A 600 -8.55 11.55 -23.69
CA ALA A 600 -7.91 10.43 -23.00
C ALA A 600 -6.58 10.09 -23.68
N VAL A 601 -5.51 9.97 -22.88
CA VAL A 601 -4.18 9.60 -23.35
C VAL A 601 -3.63 8.47 -22.49
N ILE A 602 -3.34 7.34 -23.11
CA ILE A 602 -2.51 6.31 -22.49
C ILE A 602 -1.11 6.49 -23.05
N GLU A 603 -0.13 6.77 -22.20
CA GLU A 603 1.28 6.91 -22.59
C GLU A 603 2.08 5.68 -22.17
N LEU A 604 2.73 5.03 -23.13
CA LEU A 604 3.70 3.95 -22.94
C LEU A 604 5.11 4.56 -22.99
N GLN A 605 5.62 4.94 -21.84
CA GLN A 605 6.83 5.75 -21.72
C GLN A 605 8.13 4.94 -21.76
N SER A 606 8.15 3.79 -21.10
CA SER A 606 9.32 2.91 -21.08
C SER A 606 8.97 1.46 -20.76
N GLY A 607 9.93 0.56 -21.01
CA GLY A 607 9.74 -0.87 -20.81
C GLY A 607 9.16 -1.55 -22.04
N THR A 608 8.88 -2.85 -21.89
CA THR A 608 8.32 -3.67 -22.96
C THR A 608 6.84 -3.91 -22.70
N PHE A 609 6.01 -3.66 -23.70
CA PHE A 609 4.57 -3.94 -23.70
C PHE A 609 4.27 -4.86 -24.87
N SER A 610 4.32 -6.16 -24.62
CA SER A 610 4.12 -7.15 -25.68
C SER A 610 2.70 -7.68 -25.70
N SER A 611 2.19 -8.04 -26.88
CA SER A 611 0.94 -8.79 -27.07
C SER A 611 -0.32 -8.09 -26.53
N ASN A 612 -0.44 -6.78 -26.75
CA ASN A 612 -1.60 -6.02 -26.31
C ASN A 612 -2.63 -5.86 -27.43
N GLN A 613 -3.91 -5.91 -27.07
CA GLN A 613 -4.99 -5.44 -27.92
C GLN A 613 -5.21 -3.95 -27.67
N VAL A 614 -5.79 -3.28 -28.65
CA VAL A 614 -6.27 -1.90 -28.51
C VAL A 614 -7.74 -1.89 -28.90
N GLY A 615 -8.57 -1.29 -28.05
CA GLY A 615 -10.00 -1.20 -28.25
C GLY A 615 -10.35 0.27 -28.48
N GLY A 616 -11.08 0.55 -29.56
CA GLY A 616 -11.67 1.87 -29.76
C GLY A 616 -12.94 2.01 -28.92
N GLY A 617 -13.18 3.22 -28.42
CA GLY A 617 -14.48 3.58 -27.85
C GLY A 617 -15.60 3.50 -28.89
N SER A 618 -16.85 3.64 -28.43
CA SER A 618 -17.99 3.89 -29.33
C SER A 618 -17.70 5.06 -30.30
N ALA A 619 -18.34 5.10 -31.46
CA ALA A 619 -18.06 5.92 -32.65
C ALA A 619 -17.93 7.47 -32.49
N PHE A 620 -17.75 8.02 -31.28
CA PHE A 620 -17.87 9.45 -30.96
C PHE A 620 -16.75 10.02 -30.06
N SER A 621 -15.48 9.62 -30.23
CA SER A 621 -14.29 10.52 -30.19
C SER A 621 -12.98 9.77 -29.97
N ALA A 622 -11.97 10.02 -30.82
CA ALA A 622 -10.71 9.27 -30.84
C ALA A 622 -9.74 9.70 -29.74
N GLY A 623 -9.60 8.90 -28.68
CA GLY A 623 -8.50 9.02 -27.72
C GLY A 623 -7.15 8.66 -28.34
N SER A 624 -6.07 8.90 -27.59
CA SER A 624 -4.70 8.72 -28.09
C SER A 624 -3.94 7.65 -27.32
N LEU A 625 -3.24 6.77 -28.06
CA LEU A 625 -2.17 5.94 -27.50
C LEU A 625 -0.83 6.57 -27.92
N LEU A 626 -0.04 6.96 -26.93
CA LEU A 626 1.25 7.62 -27.10
C LEU A 626 2.38 6.64 -26.76
N VAL A 627 3.36 6.47 -27.64
CA VAL A 627 4.61 5.75 -27.37
C VAL A 627 5.73 6.78 -27.31
N SER A 628 6.26 7.05 -26.12
CA SER A 628 7.30 8.07 -25.89
C SER A 628 8.68 7.49 -25.53
N GLY A 629 8.81 6.16 -25.53
CA GLY A 629 10.08 5.48 -25.29
C GLY A 629 9.99 3.96 -25.07
N ALA A 630 8.78 3.41 -24.96
CA ALA A 630 8.57 1.98 -24.79
C ALA A 630 8.76 1.15 -26.08
N SER A 631 8.98 -0.15 -25.91
CA SER A 631 8.87 -1.14 -26.99
C SER A 631 7.52 -1.83 -26.94
N VAL A 632 6.69 -1.55 -27.94
CA VAL A 632 5.27 -1.92 -27.97
C VAL A 632 5.00 -2.89 -29.13
N SER A 633 4.30 -3.98 -28.84
CA SER A 633 3.80 -4.91 -29.85
C SER A 633 2.30 -5.12 -29.69
N LEU A 634 1.55 -4.80 -30.75
CA LEU A 634 0.10 -4.80 -30.77
C LEU A 634 -0.45 -5.78 -31.80
N PHE A 635 -1.59 -6.39 -31.45
CA PHE A 635 -2.36 -7.28 -32.32
C PHE A 635 -3.79 -6.73 -32.42
N GLY A 636 -4.23 -6.37 -33.61
CA GLY A 636 -5.62 -5.94 -33.86
C GLY A 636 -6.60 -7.12 -33.94
N SER A 637 -7.82 -6.92 -33.42
CA SER A 637 -8.94 -7.86 -33.57
C SER A 637 -9.84 -7.49 -34.77
N GLY A 638 -9.28 -7.30 -35.97
CA GLY A 638 -10.08 -7.16 -37.21
C GLY A 638 -11.15 -6.05 -37.24
N THR A 639 -11.02 -4.99 -36.43
CA THR A 639 -12.01 -3.91 -36.29
C THR A 639 -11.45 -2.54 -36.70
N VAL A 640 -12.34 -1.62 -37.08
CA VAL A 640 -12.05 -0.18 -37.20
C VAL A 640 -11.91 0.38 -35.78
N LEU A 641 -10.74 0.92 -35.46
CA LEU A 641 -10.45 1.54 -34.19
C LEU A 641 -10.44 3.06 -34.41
N HIS A 642 -11.43 3.75 -33.86
CA HIS A 642 -11.49 5.22 -33.91
C HIS A 642 -10.50 5.81 -32.90
N LEU A 643 -9.20 5.76 -33.22
CA LEU A 643 -8.09 6.08 -32.32
C LEU A 643 -6.95 6.81 -33.04
N ASN A 644 -6.25 7.64 -32.27
CA ASN A 644 -5.01 8.29 -32.69
C ASN A 644 -3.80 7.57 -32.08
N PHE A 645 -2.77 7.35 -32.88
CA PHE A 645 -1.49 6.82 -32.42
C PHE A 645 -0.40 7.86 -32.62
N ASP A 646 0.42 8.05 -31.60
CA ASP A 646 1.56 8.97 -31.65
C ASP A 646 2.84 8.26 -31.19
N VAL A 647 3.85 8.20 -32.05
CA VAL A 647 5.12 7.51 -31.81
C VAL A 647 6.24 8.55 -31.76
N LYS A 648 6.52 9.04 -30.56
CA LYS A 648 7.56 10.07 -30.32
C LYS A 648 8.95 9.47 -30.21
N ALA A 649 9.06 8.34 -29.55
CA ALA A 649 10.28 7.54 -29.46
C ALA A 649 9.92 6.07 -29.17
N GLY A 650 10.93 5.21 -29.01
CA GLY A 650 10.71 3.78 -28.82
C GLY A 650 10.31 3.09 -30.14
N SER A 651 9.61 1.98 -30.03
CA SER A 651 9.23 1.15 -31.19
C SER A 651 7.79 0.67 -31.08
N LEU A 652 7.01 0.81 -32.14
CA LEU A 652 5.66 0.26 -32.28
C LEU A 652 5.66 -0.80 -33.38
N SER A 653 5.30 -2.04 -33.03
CA SER A 653 5.13 -3.14 -33.99
C SER A 653 3.66 -3.59 -34.06
N TRP A 654 3.20 -3.84 -35.27
CA TRP A 654 1.83 -4.28 -35.55
C TRP A 654 1.84 -5.60 -36.33
N SER A 655 1.05 -6.58 -35.92
CA SER A 655 1.18 -7.97 -36.40
C SER A 655 -0.04 -8.54 -37.13
N ASN A 656 -1.23 -7.95 -37.00
CA ASN A 656 -2.48 -8.35 -37.68
C ASN A 656 -3.07 -7.21 -38.54
N SER A 657 -4.21 -7.40 -39.21
CA SER A 657 -4.85 -6.32 -39.97
C SER A 657 -5.76 -5.43 -39.09
N ALA A 658 -5.67 -4.10 -39.20
CA ALA A 658 -6.57 -3.16 -38.50
C ALA A 658 -6.69 -1.80 -39.20
N SER A 659 -7.62 -0.95 -38.73
CA SER A 659 -7.78 0.43 -39.22
C SER A 659 -7.79 1.45 -38.08
N LEU A 660 -7.10 2.59 -38.26
CA LEU A 660 -7.05 3.72 -37.32
C LEU A 660 -7.50 5.03 -37.98
N ASP A 661 -7.83 6.03 -37.16
CA ASP A 661 -8.09 7.39 -37.65
C ASP A 661 -6.78 8.09 -38.02
N LYS A 662 -5.77 8.04 -37.13
CA LYS A 662 -4.49 8.73 -37.33
C LYS A 662 -3.29 7.95 -36.80
N LEU A 663 -2.19 7.96 -37.55
CA LEU A 663 -0.85 7.61 -37.09
C LEU A 663 0.07 8.83 -37.20
N THR A 664 0.77 9.16 -36.12
CA THR A 664 1.82 10.18 -36.09
C THR A 664 3.14 9.51 -35.72
N LEU A 665 4.21 9.80 -36.48
CA LEU A 665 5.55 9.29 -36.23
C LEU A 665 6.51 10.47 -36.16
N GLU A 666 7.00 10.81 -34.96
CA GLU A 666 7.87 11.97 -34.73
C GLU A 666 9.36 11.60 -34.61
N GLY A 667 9.69 10.41 -34.08
CA GLY A 667 11.09 10.02 -33.87
C GLY A 667 11.37 8.55 -33.56
N GLY A 668 10.37 7.75 -33.17
CA GLY A 668 10.53 6.31 -32.94
C GLY A 668 10.54 5.46 -34.21
N SER A 669 10.32 4.15 -34.07
CA SER A 669 10.08 3.24 -35.19
C SER A 669 8.66 2.70 -35.23
N PHE A 670 8.11 2.55 -36.43
CA PHE A 670 6.85 1.85 -36.68
C PHE A 670 7.06 0.74 -37.72
N GLY A 671 6.62 -0.49 -37.42
CA GLY A 671 6.76 -1.63 -38.31
C GLY A 671 5.91 -2.84 -37.89
N GLY A 672 6.35 -4.04 -38.23
CA GLY A 672 5.72 -5.31 -37.87
C GLY A 672 5.18 -6.07 -39.07
N SER A 673 4.61 -7.26 -38.83
CA SER A 673 4.17 -8.20 -39.88
C SER A 673 2.74 -7.99 -40.37
N GLY A 674 1.96 -7.13 -39.72
CA GLY A 674 0.54 -6.90 -40.00
C GLY A 674 0.26 -5.81 -41.03
N THR A 675 -1.02 -5.62 -41.37
CA THR A 675 -1.48 -4.53 -42.26
C THR A 675 -2.22 -3.46 -41.46
N LEU A 676 -1.72 -2.24 -41.46
CA LEU A 676 -2.38 -1.10 -40.82
C LEU A 676 -2.97 -0.17 -41.88
N THR A 677 -4.27 0.11 -41.83
CA THR A 677 -4.91 1.14 -42.66
C THR A 677 -5.16 2.38 -41.80
N VAL A 678 -4.75 3.56 -42.24
CA VAL A 678 -4.98 4.81 -41.50
C VAL A 678 -5.59 5.88 -42.39
N SER A 679 -6.53 6.66 -41.84
CA SER A 679 -7.11 7.78 -42.58
C SER A 679 -6.09 8.89 -42.80
N THR A 680 -5.30 9.21 -41.77
CA THR A 680 -4.23 10.20 -41.82
C THR A 680 -2.92 9.64 -41.29
N PHE A 681 -1.81 9.88 -42.00
CA PHE A 681 -0.46 9.57 -41.55
C PHE A 681 0.41 10.83 -41.51
N ASP A 682 0.80 11.27 -40.32
CA ASP A 682 1.71 12.40 -40.14
C ASP A 682 3.11 11.86 -39.80
N TRP A 683 4.05 12.05 -40.72
CA TRP A 683 5.43 11.60 -40.57
C TRP A 683 6.36 12.80 -40.40
N ASN A 684 6.82 13.04 -39.18
CA ASN A 684 7.66 14.18 -38.80
C ASN A 684 9.14 13.79 -38.55
N GLY A 685 9.42 12.48 -38.45
CA GLY A 685 10.75 11.91 -38.25
C GLY A 685 10.70 10.43 -37.90
N GLY A 686 11.85 9.81 -37.62
CA GLY A 686 11.91 8.40 -37.20
C GLY A 686 11.96 7.40 -38.36
N GLN A 687 11.63 6.13 -38.06
CA GLN A 687 11.75 5.00 -38.99
C GLN A 687 10.38 4.36 -39.30
N LEU A 688 10.09 4.20 -40.59
CA LEU A 688 8.95 3.46 -41.11
C LEU A 688 9.42 2.11 -41.71
N GLY A 689 8.82 1.01 -41.25
CA GLY A 689 9.01 -0.33 -41.78
C GLY A 689 9.65 -1.32 -40.81
N ASP A 690 10.23 -2.40 -41.36
CA ASP A 690 10.63 -3.66 -40.69
C ASP A 690 9.46 -4.65 -40.45
N GLY A 691 9.78 -5.95 -40.37
CA GLY A 691 8.83 -7.01 -40.00
C GLY A 691 7.95 -7.58 -41.13
N GLY A 692 7.97 -7.00 -42.34
CA GLY A 692 7.34 -7.55 -43.54
C GLY A 692 5.87 -7.21 -43.76
N GLY A 693 5.30 -6.32 -42.92
CA GLY A 693 3.91 -5.88 -42.99
C GLY A 693 3.66 -4.74 -43.97
N SER A 694 2.55 -4.04 -43.77
CA SER A 694 2.13 -2.93 -44.65
C SER A 694 1.39 -1.81 -43.92
N LEU A 695 1.52 -0.59 -44.44
CA LEU A 695 0.77 0.61 -44.07
C LEU A 695 -0.02 1.10 -45.29
N ALA A 696 -1.33 1.28 -45.18
CA ALA A 696 -2.17 1.88 -46.21
C ALA A 696 -2.72 3.22 -45.72
N THR A 697 -2.50 4.31 -46.47
CA THR A 697 -2.86 5.67 -46.04
C THR A 697 -3.85 6.34 -47.01
N SER A 698 -4.92 6.95 -46.49
CA SER A 698 -5.83 7.79 -47.30
C SER A 698 -5.32 9.23 -47.46
N ALA A 699 -4.61 9.75 -46.48
CA ALA A 699 -3.87 11.00 -46.57
C ALA A 699 -2.55 10.86 -45.79
N ALA A 700 -1.48 11.46 -46.29
CA ALA A 700 -0.21 11.48 -45.59
C ALA A 700 0.52 12.83 -45.71
N THR A 701 1.20 13.24 -44.66
CA THR A 701 2.07 14.42 -44.64
C THR A 701 3.44 14.01 -44.16
N ILE A 702 4.47 14.30 -44.94
CA ILE A 702 5.88 14.14 -44.55
C ILE A 702 6.44 15.53 -44.27
N ALA A 703 6.82 15.82 -43.03
CA ALA A 703 7.21 17.15 -42.58
C ALA A 703 8.36 17.09 -41.57
N GLY A 704 8.79 18.25 -41.06
CA GLY A 704 9.98 18.33 -40.22
C GLY A 704 11.28 18.39 -41.03
N SER A 705 12.37 18.79 -40.38
CA SER A 705 13.67 18.99 -41.04
C SER A 705 14.61 17.79 -40.91
N GLY A 706 14.21 16.75 -40.17
CA GLY A 706 15.01 15.55 -39.92
C GLY A 706 15.05 14.58 -41.10
N THR A 707 15.82 13.51 -40.94
CA THR A 707 15.78 12.37 -41.85
C THR A 707 14.60 11.46 -41.50
N HIS A 708 13.91 10.97 -42.52
CA HIS A 708 12.81 10.03 -42.46
C HIS A 708 13.30 8.69 -43.00
N ASP A 709 13.55 7.74 -42.11
CA ASP A 709 14.14 6.47 -42.49
C ASP A 709 13.06 5.47 -42.93
N VAL A 710 13.29 4.78 -44.03
CA VAL A 710 12.49 3.64 -44.48
C VAL A 710 13.35 2.37 -44.43
N LEU A 711 12.76 1.28 -43.91
CA LEU A 711 13.47 0.00 -43.72
C LEU A 711 12.61 -1.19 -44.18
N GLY A 712 13.14 -1.97 -45.13
CA GLY A 712 12.49 -3.20 -45.62
C GLY A 712 12.79 -4.43 -44.76
N PRO A 713 11.96 -5.49 -44.84
CA PRO A 713 10.77 -5.64 -45.69
C PRO A 713 9.56 -4.87 -45.14
N PHE A 714 8.88 -4.07 -45.97
CA PHE A 714 7.64 -3.38 -45.61
C PHE A 714 6.97 -2.71 -46.82
N THR A 715 5.63 -2.63 -46.87
CA THR A 715 4.93 -1.91 -47.96
C THR A 715 4.15 -0.71 -47.43
N TRP A 716 4.42 0.49 -47.94
CA TRP A 716 3.55 1.65 -47.75
C TRP A 716 2.73 1.92 -49.01
N THR A 717 1.42 1.69 -48.96
CA THR A 717 0.47 2.01 -50.02
C THR A 717 -0.18 3.38 -49.77
N ALA A 718 0.18 4.38 -50.58
CA ALA A 718 -0.42 5.70 -50.56
C ALA A 718 -1.63 5.77 -51.51
N ASN A 719 -2.83 5.59 -50.98
CA ASN A 719 -4.07 5.52 -51.78
C ASN A 719 -4.66 6.89 -52.13
N GLY A 720 -4.43 7.92 -51.30
CA GLY A 720 -4.91 9.28 -51.55
C GLY A 720 -3.78 10.27 -51.73
N THR A 721 -3.86 11.44 -51.06
CA THR A 721 -2.85 12.49 -51.23
C THR A 721 -1.75 12.37 -50.18
N THR A 722 -0.51 12.18 -50.64
CA THR A 722 0.70 12.31 -49.82
C THR A 722 1.36 13.65 -50.14
N THR A 723 1.67 14.46 -49.13
CA THR A 723 2.40 15.72 -49.31
C THR A 723 3.72 15.69 -48.56
N TRP A 724 4.83 15.78 -49.29
CA TRP A 724 6.17 15.85 -48.74
C TRP A 724 6.66 17.29 -48.72
N ASN A 725 6.70 17.88 -47.51
CA ASN A 725 7.00 19.29 -47.25
C ASN A 725 8.41 19.54 -46.67
N GLY A 726 9.08 18.52 -46.14
CA GLY A 726 10.43 18.69 -45.60
C GLY A 726 11.10 17.36 -45.21
N GLY A 727 12.41 17.44 -44.99
CA GLY A 727 13.24 16.32 -44.53
C GLY A 727 13.63 15.37 -45.65
N THR A 728 14.79 14.74 -45.53
CA THR A 728 15.28 13.73 -46.48
C THR A 728 14.58 12.40 -46.24
N LEU A 729 14.03 11.77 -47.28
CA LEU A 729 13.63 10.37 -47.22
C LEU A 729 14.88 9.51 -47.42
N ASN A 730 15.16 8.59 -46.49
CA ASN A 730 16.39 7.81 -46.52
C ASN A 730 16.10 6.30 -46.51
N ALA A 731 16.40 5.65 -47.63
CA ALA A 731 16.39 4.20 -47.77
C ALA A 731 17.60 3.57 -47.07
N LYS A 732 17.37 3.01 -45.88
CA LYS A 732 18.40 2.31 -45.11
C LYS A 732 18.55 0.87 -45.59
N ALA A 733 19.80 0.43 -45.73
CA ALA A 733 20.11 -0.98 -45.93
C ALA A 733 19.91 -1.73 -44.60
N PRO A 734 19.17 -2.85 -44.56
CA PRO A 734 19.00 -3.61 -43.32
C PRO A 734 20.34 -4.13 -42.78
N THR A 735 20.46 -4.20 -41.46
CA THR A 735 21.67 -4.72 -40.81
C THR A 735 21.73 -6.25 -40.80
N THR A 736 20.62 -6.91 -41.12
CA THR A 736 20.48 -8.37 -41.16
C THR A 736 20.11 -8.81 -42.58
N ALA A 737 20.83 -9.81 -43.10
CA ALA A 737 20.54 -10.41 -44.41
C ALA A 737 19.21 -11.18 -44.35
N ALA A 738 18.10 -10.46 -44.45
CA ALA A 738 16.77 -11.04 -44.53
C ALA A 738 16.52 -11.45 -45.99
N ASN A 739 16.42 -12.75 -46.23
CA ASN A 739 15.91 -13.25 -47.50
C ASN A 739 14.43 -12.88 -47.62
N GLY A 740 14.07 -12.18 -48.70
CA GLY A 740 12.69 -12.09 -49.18
C GLY A 740 11.84 -11.01 -48.51
N ASN A 741 12.01 -9.77 -48.97
CA ASN A 741 10.98 -8.78 -49.35
C ASN A 741 11.62 -7.38 -49.28
N ASP A 742 11.39 -6.56 -50.30
CA ASP A 742 11.93 -5.20 -50.35
C ASP A 742 11.03 -4.24 -49.55
N PHE A 743 11.50 -3.01 -49.32
CA PHE A 743 10.55 -1.95 -48.99
C PHE A 743 9.90 -1.45 -50.28
N LEU A 744 8.57 -1.37 -50.30
CA LEU A 744 7.81 -0.85 -51.43
C LEU A 744 7.02 0.39 -51.00
N LEU A 745 7.34 1.54 -51.56
CA LEU A 745 6.45 2.70 -51.58
C LEU A 745 5.55 2.56 -52.82
N ASP A 746 4.27 2.26 -52.63
CA ASP A 746 3.29 2.10 -53.70
C ASP A 746 2.33 3.29 -53.73
N ASN A 747 2.57 4.24 -54.64
CA ASN A 747 1.69 5.38 -54.85
C ASN A 747 0.60 5.05 -55.87
N GLU A 748 -0.61 4.82 -55.36
CA GLU A 748 -1.83 4.64 -56.15
C GLU A 748 -2.64 5.95 -56.26
N GLY A 749 -2.36 6.94 -55.38
CA GLY A 749 -3.00 8.26 -55.34
C GLY A 749 -2.17 9.39 -55.94
N THR A 750 -1.98 10.49 -55.20
CA THR A 750 -1.14 11.63 -55.60
C THR A 750 -0.03 11.86 -54.59
N PHE A 751 1.22 11.76 -55.02
CA PHE A 751 2.41 12.05 -54.23
C PHE A 751 2.96 13.42 -54.61
N ASN A 752 2.60 14.43 -53.83
CA ASN A 752 3.04 15.81 -53.98
C ASN A 752 4.40 16.00 -53.31
N ILE A 753 5.43 16.24 -54.09
CA ILE A 753 6.72 16.73 -53.60
C ILE A 753 6.67 18.25 -53.60
N ARG A 754 6.77 18.84 -52.41
CA ARG A 754 6.86 20.28 -52.14
C ARG A 754 8.16 20.65 -51.42
N ALA A 755 8.90 19.65 -50.98
CA ALA A 755 10.22 19.79 -50.38
C ALA A 755 11.31 19.89 -51.44
N ASP A 756 12.40 20.57 -51.09
CA ASP A 756 13.68 20.53 -51.81
C ASP A 756 14.65 19.61 -51.08
N SER A 757 14.19 18.39 -50.84
CA SER A 757 14.93 17.33 -50.16
C SER A 757 14.97 16.10 -51.04
N ASP A 758 15.97 15.25 -50.80
CA ASP A 758 16.24 14.09 -51.61
C ASP A 758 15.60 12.83 -51.03
N PHE A 759 15.29 11.87 -51.89
CA PHE A 759 15.02 10.50 -51.53
C PHE A 759 16.28 9.68 -51.80
N THR A 760 17.13 9.59 -50.78
CA THR A 760 18.46 9.01 -50.86
C THR A 760 18.44 7.50 -50.68
N ALA A 761 19.37 6.81 -51.33
CA ALA A 761 19.55 5.37 -51.19
C ALA A 761 20.93 5.03 -50.62
N GLN A 762 20.98 4.25 -49.53
CA GLN A 762 22.24 3.68 -49.06
C GLN A 762 22.78 2.66 -50.08
N ALA A 763 24.11 2.51 -50.12
CA ALA A 763 24.77 1.62 -51.06
C ALA A 763 24.24 0.18 -50.93
N THR A 764 23.70 -0.35 -52.02
CA THR A 764 23.15 -1.69 -52.09
C THR A 764 24.22 -2.75 -51.83
N ILE A 765 23.96 -3.68 -50.92
CA ILE A 765 24.74 -4.89 -50.72
C ILE A 765 23.95 -6.06 -51.32
N ALA A 766 24.60 -6.91 -52.13
CA ALA A 766 23.93 -8.05 -52.74
C ALA A 766 23.32 -9.00 -51.69
N GLY A 767 22.04 -9.33 -51.84
CA GLY A 767 21.29 -10.21 -50.93
C GLY A 767 20.57 -9.52 -49.77
N GLN A 768 20.63 -8.20 -49.67
CA GLN A 768 19.86 -7.40 -48.70
C GLN A 768 18.59 -6.82 -49.35
N PRO A 769 17.50 -6.61 -48.59
CA PRO A 769 16.33 -5.87 -49.05
C PRO A 769 16.70 -4.51 -49.66
N GLN A 770 16.12 -4.22 -50.81
CA GLN A 770 16.20 -2.95 -51.52
C GLN A 770 14.93 -2.12 -51.25
N MET A 771 14.90 -0.92 -51.83
CA MET A 771 13.81 0.04 -51.68
C MET A 771 13.33 0.41 -53.08
N PHE A 772 12.03 0.27 -53.33
CA PHE A 772 11.41 0.59 -54.61
C PHE A 772 10.29 1.61 -54.44
N PHE A 773 10.21 2.54 -55.40
CA PHE A 773 9.09 3.46 -55.52
C PHE A 773 8.26 3.08 -56.74
N LYS A 774 7.07 2.51 -56.52
CA LYS A 774 6.08 2.26 -57.57
C LYS A 774 5.10 3.42 -57.63
N ASN A 775 4.92 3.99 -58.81
CA ASN A 775 4.00 5.08 -59.08
C ASN A 775 2.96 4.64 -60.11
N ALA A 776 1.77 4.26 -59.66
CA ALA A 776 0.60 3.99 -60.49
C ALA A 776 -0.33 5.20 -60.60
N GLY A 777 -0.34 6.07 -59.59
CA GLY A 777 -1.07 7.33 -59.56
C GLY A 777 -0.30 8.50 -60.18
N THR A 778 -0.24 9.63 -59.48
CA THR A 778 0.49 10.84 -59.90
C THR A 778 1.63 11.14 -58.93
N LEU A 779 2.85 11.32 -59.44
CA LEU A 779 3.99 11.90 -58.75
C LEU A 779 4.13 13.35 -59.24
N ASP A 780 3.90 14.32 -58.38
CA ASP A 780 3.89 15.74 -58.74
C ASP A 780 4.95 16.52 -57.97
N LYS A 781 6.02 16.97 -58.64
CA LYS A 781 6.97 17.93 -58.07
C LYS A 781 6.58 19.33 -58.53
N THR A 782 6.08 20.13 -57.59
CA THR A 782 5.69 21.51 -57.85
C THR A 782 6.26 22.40 -56.76
N ASP A 783 6.95 23.46 -57.16
CA ASP A 783 7.40 24.53 -56.26
C ASP A 783 6.63 25.82 -56.55
N THR A 784 6.77 26.79 -55.65
CA THR A 784 6.24 28.14 -55.83
C THR A 784 7.38 29.14 -55.83
N GLY A 785 7.72 29.70 -56.99
CA GLY A 785 8.80 30.69 -57.13
C GLY A 785 10.04 30.12 -57.81
N THR A 786 11.19 30.14 -57.13
CA THR A 786 12.45 29.61 -57.68
C THR A 786 12.43 28.09 -57.69
N ALA A 787 12.77 27.48 -58.82
CA ALA A 787 12.81 26.03 -58.95
C ALA A 787 13.81 25.38 -57.99
N GLY A 788 13.26 24.64 -57.04
CA GLY A 788 14.01 23.84 -56.09
C GLY A 788 14.28 22.44 -56.61
N LYS A 789 15.26 21.75 -56.03
CA LYS A 789 15.77 20.46 -56.51
C LYS A 789 15.45 19.33 -55.55
N THR A 790 14.96 18.22 -56.11
CA THR A 790 14.84 16.92 -55.45
C THR A 790 15.48 15.83 -56.30
N ALA A 791 16.31 14.98 -55.71
CA ALA A 791 16.78 13.75 -56.31
C ALA A 791 16.03 12.53 -55.77
N ILE A 792 15.64 11.61 -56.66
CA ILE A 792 15.14 10.27 -56.32
C ILE A 792 16.21 9.25 -56.72
N GLU A 793 16.90 8.71 -55.73
CA GLU A 793 18.00 7.76 -55.91
C GLU A 793 17.54 6.30 -55.84
N VAL A 794 16.35 6.03 -55.32
CA VAL A 794 15.72 4.71 -55.35
C VAL A 794 15.11 4.42 -56.73
N PRO A 795 15.05 3.16 -57.18
CA PRO A 795 14.37 2.81 -58.43
C PRO A 795 12.91 3.26 -58.45
N LEU A 796 12.50 3.94 -59.53
CA LEU A 796 11.16 4.49 -59.74
C LEU A 796 10.44 3.75 -60.88
N PHE A 797 9.55 2.82 -60.53
CA PHE A 797 8.69 2.13 -61.49
C PHE A 797 7.43 2.95 -61.74
N ASN A 798 7.39 3.68 -62.86
CA ASN A 798 6.27 4.55 -63.21
C ASN A 798 5.32 3.91 -64.23
N SER A 799 4.12 3.52 -63.79
CA SER A 799 2.98 3.18 -64.66
C SER A 799 1.93 4.28 -64.74
N GLY A 800 1.99 5.26 -63.83
CA GLY A 800 1.11 6.43 -63.77
C GLY A 800 1.71 7.67 -64.42
N THR A 801 1.56 8.82 -63.78
CA THR A 801 2.05 10.13 -64.25
C THR A 801 3.16 10.66 -63.36
N VAL A 802 4.24 11.18 -63.93
CA VAL A 802 5.21 12.06 -63.28
C VAL A 802 5.05 13.46 -63.89
N SER A 803 4.78 14.45 -63.06
CA SER A 803 4.52 15.85 -63.45
C SER A 803 5.48 16.79 -62.73
N LEU A 804 5.98 17.79 -63.44
CA LEU A 804 6.87 18.80 -62.88
C LEU A 804 6.39 20.21 -63.25
N THR A 805 6.28 21.10 -62.27
CA THR A 805 5.94 22.53 -62.44
C THR A 805 6.89 23.40 -61.61
N ASP A 806 7.51 24.41 -62.22
CA ASP A 806 8.44 25.34 -61.56
C ASP A 806 9.52 24.65 -60.69
N ALA A 807 10.01 23.45 -61.05
CA ALA A 807 10.84 22.63 -60.17
C ALA A 807 11.87 21.78 -60.92
N ILE A 808 12.87 21.27 -60.19
CA ILE A 808 13.90 20.34 -60.70
C ILE A 808 13.74 18.97 -60.03
N LEU A 809 13.51 17.92 -60.81
CA LEU A 809 13.53 16.53 -60.36
C LEU A 809 14.69 15.79 -61.04
N THR A 810 15.59 15.22 -60.24
CA THR A 810 16.66 14.33 -60.72
C THR A 810 16.30 12.87 -60.42
N LEU A 811 16.35 11.99 -61.41
CA LEU A 811 16.16 10.56 -61.26
C LEU A 811 17.52 9.84 -61.41
N ALA A 812 17.87 9.02 -60.43
CA ALA A 812 19.16 8.33 -60.35
C ALA A 812 19.08 6.83 -60.00
N GLY A 813 17.90 6.30 -59.68
CA GLY A 813 17.73 4.90 -59.28
C GLY A 813 17.42 3.89 -60.38
N GLY A 814 17.15 4.35 -61.62
CA GLY A 814 16.60 3.52 -62.69
C GLY A 814 15.10 3.23 -62.52
N ASP A 815 14.52 2.47 -63.44
CA ASP A 815 13.06 2.31 -63.51
C ASP A 815 12.49 1.04 -62.85
N GLY A 816 13.33 0.26 -62.17
CA GLY A 816 12.91 -0.92 -61.41
C GLY A 816 12.41 -2.11 -62.23
N ARG A 817 12.49 -2.07 -63.58
CA ARG A 817 11.97 -3.14 -64.44
C ARG A 817 12.50 -4.54 -64.13
N ASP A 818 13.75 -4.63 -63.66
CA ASP A 818 14.40 -5.90 -63.32
C ASP A 818 13.76 -6.55 -62.10
N HIS A 819 13.24 -5.74 -61.16
CA HIS A 819 12.52 -6.21 -59.99
C HIS A 819 11.06 -6.55 -60.34
N PHE A 820 10.36 -5.65 -61.05
CA PHE A 820 8.92 -5.82 -61.34
C PHE A 820 8.62 -6.71 -62.56
N GLY A 821 9.64 -7.15 -63.30
CA GLY A 821 9.50 -8.06 -64.45
C GLY A 821 8.71 -7.50 -65.64
N SER A 822 8.49 -6.18 -65.69
CA SER A 822 7.72 -5.50 -66.75
C SER A 822 8.34 -4.15 -67.09
N THR A 823 8.08 -3.62 -68.29
CA THR A 823 8.53 -2.27 -68.67
C THR A 823 7.51 -1.25 -68.15
N PRO A 824 7.94 -0.21 -67.41
CA PRO A 824 7.04 0.85 -66.99
C PRO A 824 6.40 1.55 -68.20
N GLY A 825 5.09 1.79 -68.16
CA GLY A 825 4.33 2.37 -69.27
C GLY A 825 3.83 3.80 -69.06
N GLY A 826 4.24 4.44 -67.96
CA GLY A 826 3.67 5.71 -67.50
C GLY A 826 4.09 6.94 -68.32
N THR A 827 3.53 8.08 -67.95
CA THR A 827 3.72 9.39 -68.61
C THR A 827 4.65 10.28 -67.80
N PHE A 828 5.61 10.93 -68.46
CA PHE A 828 6.41 12.03 -67.90
C PHE A 828 6.01 13.36 -68.56
N THR A 829 5.69 14.37 -67.76
CA THR A 829 5.28 15.71 -68.21
C THR A 829 6.13 16.78 -67.53
N ILE A 830 6.74 17.64 -68.34
CA ILE A 830 7.64 18.72 -67.88
C ILE A 830 7.02 20.06 -68.30
N ALA A 831 6.64 20.92 -67.36
CA ALA A 831 6.15 22.28 -67.65
C ALA A 831 7.30 23.21 -68.12
N SER A 832 6.95 24.41 -68.64
CA SER A 832 7.90 25.37 -69.23
C SER A 832 9.10 25.72 -68.35
N ASP A 833 8.86 25.86 -67.05
CA ASP A 833 9.84 26.35 -66.08
C ASP A 833 10.37 25.21 -65.19
N ALA A 834 10.12 23.96 -65.60
CA ALA A 834 10.58 22.77 -64.90
C ALA A 834 11.74 22.07 -65.61
N THR A 835 12.52 21.30 -64.84
CA THR A 835 13.62 20.46 -65.34
C THR A 835 13.49 19.03 -64.83
N LEU A 836 13.45 18.06 -65.75
CA LEU A 836 13.64 16.64 -65.42
C LEU A 836 15.07 16.23 -65.81
N GLU A 837 15.86 15.76 -64.85
CA GLU A 837 17.21 15.25 -65.07
C GLU A 837 17.26 13.72 -64.91
N ILE A 838 17.68 13.01 -65.94
CA ILE A 838 18.10 11.61 -65.84
C ILE A 838 19.61 11.59 -65.58
N ALA A 839 19.99 11.28 -64.34
CA ALA A 839 21.39 11.32 -63.90
C ALA A 839 22.04 9.92 -63.92
N LYS A 840 21.29 8.87 -63.62
CA LYS A 840 21.75 7.47 -63.60
C LYS A 840 20.56 6.52 -63.83
N GLY A 841 20.87 5.26 -64.14
CA GLY A 841 19.87 4.22 -64.36
C GLY A 841 19.20 4.30 -65.74
N ASP A 842 18.39 3.29 -66.04
CA ASP A 842 17.64 3.20 -67.29
C ASP A 842 16.18 3.55 -67.03
N PHE A 843 15.61 4.41 -67.89
CA PHE A 843 14.22 4.83 -67.86
C PHE A 843 13.58 4.67 -69.24
N ALA A 844 12.36 4.16 -69.29
CA ALA A 844 11.57 4.13 -70.53
C ALA A 844 10.10 4.49 -70.28
N PRO A 845 9.75 5.79 -70.17
CA PRO A 845 8.35 6.17 -70.03
C PRO A 845 7.59 5.84 -71.33
N GLY A 846 6.33 5.46 -71.20
CA GLY A 846 5.44 5.21 -72.35
C GLY A 846 5.14 6.49 -73.12
N THR A 847 4.98 7.62 -72.41
CA THR A 847 4.79 8.95 -73.01
C THR A 847 5.72 9.97 -72.36
N LEU A 848 6.31 10.86 -73.17
CA LEU A 848 7.11 11.99 -72.70
C LEU A 848 6.63 13.29 -73.34
N THR A 849 6.17 14.24 -72.52
CA THR A 849 5.82 15.59 -72.91
C THR A 849 6.84 16.57 -72.31
N ASN A 850 7.62 17.22 -73.17
CA ASN A 850 8.65 18.17 -72.75
C ASN A 850 8.26 19.62 -73.11
N GLY A 851 7.79 20.38 -72.14
CA GLY A 851 7.55 21.83 -72.24
C GLY A 851 8.69 22.69 -71.70
N GLY A 852 9.56 22.15 -70.85
CA GLY A 852 10.68 22.85 -70.20
C GLY A 852 12.05 22.28 -70.60
N THR A 853 12.82 21.82 -69.60
CA THR A 853 14.14 21.22 -69.83
C THR A 853 14.17 19.73 -69.51
N LEU A 854 14.49 18.91 -70.50
CA LEU A 854 14.87 17.52 -70.30
C LEU A 854 16.39 17.39 -70.31
N ALA A 855 16.98 17.11 -69.16
CA ALA A 855 18.41 16.85 -69.03
C ALA A 855 18.70 15.34 -68.96
N VAL A 856 19.68 14.88 -69.74
CA VAL A 856 20.21 13.51 -69.67
C VAL A 856 21.70 13.62 -69.39
N SER A 857 22.02 13.68 -68.10
CA SER A 857 23.37 13.89 -67.61
C SER A 857 24.13 12.59 -67.38
N GLY A 858 23.42 11.48 -67.18
CA GLY A 858 23.92 10.11 -67.19
C GLY A 858 22.80 9.11 -67.45
N GLY A 859 23.06 7.82 -67.29
CA GLY A 859 22.06 6.77 -67.54
C GLY A 859 21.55 6.69 -68.99
N THR A 860 20.39 6.05 -69.16
CA THR A 860 19.72 5.90 -70.46
C THR A 860 18.26 6.28 -70.36
N LEU A 861 17.79 7.17 -71.23
CA LEU A 861 16.37 7.45 -71.42
C LEU A 861 15.92 6.90 -72.77
N THR A 862 14.91 6.03 -72.80
CA THR A 862 14.36 5.45 -74.04
C THR A 862 12.90 5.85 -74.20
N VAL A 863 12.58 6.56 -75.29
CA VAL A 863 11.21 7.02 -75.56
C VAL A 863 10.76 6.65 -76.98
N GLY A 864 9.46 6.77 -77.22
CA GLY A 864 8.86 6.59 -78.54
C GLY A 864 9.29 7.66 -79.56
N ALA A 865 8.44 7.91 -80.56
CA ALA A 865 8.63 9.04 -81.46
C ALA A 865 8.58 10.35 -80.65
N HIS A 866 9.62 11.20 -80.75
CA HIS A 866 9.71 12.41 -79.96
C HIS A 866 9.87 13.65 -80.84
N SER A 867 8.99 14.64 -80.60
CA SER A 867 9.06 15.96 -81.18
C SER A 867 9.52 16.95 -80.12
N ASN A 868 10.73 17.48 -80.26
CA ASN A 868 11.28 18.45 -79.34
C ASN A 868 10.87 19.88 -79.74
N SER A 869 10.05 20.51 -78.91
CA SER A 869 9.66 21.94 -79.02
C SER A 869 10.14 22.82 -77.88
N ALA A 870 10.85 22.22 -76.91
CA ALA A 870 11.44 22.88 -75.75
C ALA A 870 12.94 22.55 -75.69
N LYS A 871 13.52 22.45 -74.49
CA LYS A 871 14.96 22.24 -74.31
C LYS A 871 15.30 20.80 -73.98
N ILE A 872 16.28 20.22 -74.69
CA ILE A 872 16.94 18.97 -74.34
C ILE A 872 18.41 19.26 -74.07
N ARG A 873 18.96 18.76 -72.96
CA ARG A 873 20.35 18.94 -72.55
C ARG A 873 21.03 17.59 -72.35
N LEU A 874 22.08 17.30 -73.12
CA LEU A 874 22.81 16.04 -73.08
C LEU A 874 24.24 16.29 -72.59
N SER A 875 24.60 15.80 -71.40
CA SER A 875 25.92 16.05 -70.79
C SER A 875 26.72 14.81 -70.41
N GLY A 876 26.16 13.63 -70.67
CA GLY A 876 26.82 12.35 -70.40
C GLY A 876 25.93 11.18 -70.77
N GLY A 877 24.65 11.18 -70.40
CA GLY A 877 23.76 10.03 -70.63
C GLY A 877 23.20 9.90 -72.04
N THR A 878 22.62 8.74 -72.35
CA THR A 878 22.11 8.40 -73.69
C THR A 878 20.61 8.64 -73.80
N LEU A 879 20.17 9.32 -74.86
CA LEU A 879 18.76 9.46 -75.23
C LEU A 879 18.44 8.58 -76.45
N ASN A 880 17.71 7.48 -76.24
CA ASN A 880 17.21 6.62 -77.31
C ASN A 880 15.78 7.04 -77.70
N VAL A 881 15.52 7.16 -79.00
CA VAL A 881 14.20 7.58 -79.52
C VAL A 881 13.78 6.73 -80.73
N GLN A 882 12.48 6.49 -80.90
CA GLN A 882 12.00 5.77 -82.08
C GLN A 882 12.18 6.59 -83.37
N SER A 883 11.88 7.88 -83.32
CA SER A 883 12.17 8.90 -84.35
C SER A 883 12.32 10.25 -83.66
N TYR A 884 13.08 11.17 -84.26
CA TYR A 884 13.35 12.48 -83.65
C TYR A 884 12.99 13.62 -84.59
N THR A 885 12.19 14.57 -84.10
CA THR A 885 11.95 15.84 -84.80
C THR A 885 12.32 16.99 -83.87
N GLN A 886 13.34 17.76 -84.24
CA GLN A 886 13.64 19.04 -83.62
C GLN A 886 12.79 20.12 -84.32
N SER A 887 11.82 20.69 -83.61
CA SER A 887 10.98 21.75 -84.17
C SER A 887 11.73 23.10 -84.24
N ALA A 888 11.11 24.11 -84.85
CA ALA A 888 11.69 25.45 -85.00
C ALA A 888 11.91 26.19 -83.67
N THR A 889 11.17 25.86 -82.62
CA THR A 889 11.31 26.48 -81.29
C THR A 889 12.16 25.65 -80.33
N GLY A 890 12.43 24.38 -80.66
CA GLY A 890 13.18 23.52 -79.76
C GLY A 890 14.67 23.85 -79.73
N GLU A 891 15.30 23.47 -78.62
CA GLU A 891 16.72 23.65 -78.33
C GLU A 891 17.36 22.30 -77.96
N LEU A 892 18.55 22.03 -78.52
CA LEU A 892 19.39 20.88 -78.17
C LEU A 892 20.75 21.38 -77.68
N ASP A 893 21.00 21.23 -76.38
CA ASP A 893 22.25 21.56 -75.72
C ASP A 893 23.09 20.31 -75.53
N VAL A 894 24.34 20.35 -75.97
CA VAL A 894 25.31 19.28 -75.80
C VAL A 894 26.48 19.78 -74.97
N ILE A 895 26.81 19.02 -73.93
CA ILE A 895 27.93 19.31 -73.04
C ILE A 895 28.94 18.19 -73.13
N LEU A 896 30.17 18.59 -73.40
CA LEU A 896 31.28 17.68 -73.60
C LEU A 896 32.17 17.70 -72.36
N SER A 897 32.38 16.54 -71.75
CA SER A 897 33.25 16.29 -70.59
C SER A 897 34.29 15.19 -70.85
N GLY A 898 34.18 14.47 -71.97
CA GLY A 898 35.10 13.42 -72.42
C GLY A 898 34.69 12.87 -73.79
N THR A 899 35.52 12.02 -74.40
CA THR A 899 35.26 11.45 -75.74
C THR A 899 34.46 10.15 -75.73
N THR A 900 34.05 9.66 -74.56
CA THR A 900 33.28 8.41 -74.43
C THR A 900 31.79 8.72 -74.47
N ALA A 901 31.07 8.17 -75.45
CA ALA A 901 29.62 8.32 -75.53
C ALA A 901 28.94 7.64 -74.32
N GLY A 902 27.94 8.27 -73.73
CA GLY A 902 27.20 7.71 -72.60
C GLY A 902 27.82 8.01 -71.22
N THR A 903 29.01 8.63 -71.17
CA THR A 903 29.64 9.06 -69.91
C THR A 903 30.36 10.41 -70.04
N GLY A 904 31.10 10.64 -71.12
CA GLY A 904 31.80 11.90 -71.42
C GLY A 904 31.01 12.87 -72.31
N PHE A 905 30.01 12.38 -73.04
CA PHE A 905 29.01 13.21 -73.71
C PHE A 905 27.77 12.36 -73.97
N GLY A 906 26.60 13.01 -74.06
CA GLY A 906 25.34 12.30 -74.25
C GLY A 906 24.95 12.15 -75.72
N PRO A 907 24.89 10.92 -76.28
CA PRO A 907 24.40 10.70 -77.63
C PRO A 907 22.86 10.65 -77.68
N LEU A 908 22.28 11.21 -78.74
CA LEU A 908 20.89 10.99 -79.15
C LEU A 908 20.86 9.91 -80.23
N LYS A 909 20.30 8.75 -79.91
CA LYS A 909 20.23 7.60 -80.80
C LYS A 909 18.79 7.38 -81.25
N SER A 910 18.51 7.74 -82.49
CA SER A 910 17.27 7.38 -83.16
C SER A 910 17.40 6.09 -83.96
N VAL A 911 16.41 5.20 -83.84
CA VAL A 911 16.29 4.03 -84.74
C VAL A 911 15.54 4.37 -86.04
N GLY A 912 14.90 5.54 -86.10
CA GLY A 912 14.13 6.04 -87.23
C GLY A 912 14.70 7.35 -87.81
N ALA A 913 13.86 8.07 -88.54
CA ALA A 913 14.26 9.32 -89.18
C ALA A 913 14.47 10.45 -88.16
N VAL A 914 15.42 11.32 -88.46
CA VAL A 914 15.80 12.51 -87.70
C VAL A 914 15.55 13.75 -88.57
N SER A 915 14.75 14.69 -88.07
CA SER A 915 14.51 16.00 -88.68
C SER A 915 15.06 17.10 -87.76
N LEU A 916 15.91 17.99 -88.30
CA LEU A 916 16.61 19.03 -87.54
C LEU A 916 16.03 20.43 -87.85
N GLY A 917 15.89 21.24 -86.81
CA GLY A 917 15.39 22.63 -86.82
C GLY A 917 15.84 23.38 -85.56
N GLY A 918 15.38 24.61 -85.34
CA GLY A 918 15.58 25.32 -84.06
C GLY A 918 17.05 25.58 -83.68
N THR A 919 17.38 25.47 -82.39
CA THR A 919 18.69 25.85 -81.83
C THR A 919 19.53 24.64 -81.44
N PHE A 920 20.83 24.69 -81.72
CA PHE A 920 21.80 23.70 -81.26
C PHE A 920 23.01 24.35 -80.60
N ASN A 921 23.24 24.06 -79.32
CA ASN A 921 24.36 24.62 -78.56
C ASN A 921 25.32 23.53 -78.12
N VAL A 922 26.61 23.86 -78.14
CA VAL A 922 27.70 23.00 -77.69
C VAL A 922 28.49 23.76 -76.66
N SER A 923 28.73 23.17 -75.50
CA SER A 923 29.64 23.72 -74.49
C SER A 923 30.53 22.63 -73.91
N ASN A 924 31.61 23.03 -73.27
CA ASN A 924 32.45 22.11 -72.50
C ASN A 924 32.02 22.16 -71.04
N ALA A 925 32.00 21.01 -70.38
CA ALA A 925 31.92 20.95 -68.93
C ALA A 925 33.11 21.70 -68.31
N THR A 926 32.92 22.23 -67.11
CA THR A 926 33.96 22.94 -66.36
C THR A 926 35.22 22.09 -66.23
N GLY A 927 36.37 22.63 -66.64
CA GLY A 927 37.67 21.94 -66.58
C GLY A 927 37.96 21.02 -67.77
N TYR A 928 37.02 20.80 -68.69
CA TYR A 928 37.26 19.99 -69.88
C TYR A 928 37.81 20.82 -71.05
N THR A 929 38.99 20.45 -71.54
CA THR A 929 39.55 20.97 -72.79
C THR A 929 39.71 19.82 -73.79
N PRO A 930 38.93 19.76 -74.87
CA PRO A 930 39.04 18.72 -75.90
C PRO A 930 40.38 18.82 -76.65
N ALA A 931 41.01 17.69 -76.97
CA ALA A 931 42.16 17.67 -77.88
C ALA A 931 41.72 17.96 -79.32
N THR A 932 42.52 18.72 -80.08
CA THR A 932 42.26 18.96 -81.51
C THR A 932 42.14 17.63 -82.28
N GLY A 933 41.11 17.49 -83.12
CA GLY A 933 40.77 16.26 -83.83
C GLY A 933 39.84 15.31 -83.07
N SER A 934 39.53 15.58 -81.79
CA SER A 934 38.53 14.80 -81.05
C SER A 934 37.18 14.88 -81.76
N THR A 935 36.51 13.74 -81.95
CA THR A 935 35.24 13.64 -82.65
C THR A 935 34.16 13.04 -81.75
N TYR A 936 32.97 13.63 -81.78
CA TYR A 936 31.83 13.27 -80.93
C TYR A 936 30.63 12.95 -81.83
N LEU A 937 30.10 11.74 -81.73
CA LEU A 937 28.94 11.29 -82.49
C LEU A 937 27.66 11.63 -81.71
N ILE A 938 27.11 12.82 -81.97
CA ILE A 938 26.03 13.39 -81.17
C ILE A 938 24.68 12.79 -81.52
N ILE A 939 24.37 12.67 -82.82
CA ILE A 939 23.10 12.11 -83.28
C ILE A 939 23.34 10.94 -84.23
N THR A 940 22.59 9.87 -84.07
CA THR A 940 22.47 8.77 -85.05
C THR A 940 21.01 8.56 -85.42
N GLY A 941 20.71 8.26 -86.68
CA GLY A 941 19.37 7.97 -87.19
C GLY A 941 19.40 7.11 -88.45
N SER A 942 18.24 6.63 -88.92
CA SER A 942 18.14 5.92 -90.21
C SER A 942 18.26 6.86 -91.41
N ALA A 943 17.86 8.13 -91.23
CA ALA A 943 18.09 9.24 -92.14
C ALA A 943 18.13 10.55 -91.33
N VAL A 944 19.05 11.47 -91.64
CA VAL A 944 19.11 12.82 -91.05
C VAL A 944 18.75 13.85 -92.12
N SER A 945 17.78 14.71 -91.82
CA SER A 945 17.26 15.75 -92.71
C SER A 945 17.07 17.08 -91.96
N GLY A 946 16.95 18.19 -92.69
CA GLY A 946 16.86 19.53 -92.11
C GLY A 946 18.21 20.08 -91.61
N THR A 947 18.16 21.27 -91.00
CA THR A 947 19.33 21.98 -90.46
C THR A 947 18.92 22.77 -89.22
N PHE A 948 19.81 22.89 -88.23
CA PHE A 948 19.60 23.83 -87.13
C PHE A 948 19.57 25.27 -87.65
N SER A 949 18.60 26.06 -87.20
CA SER A 949 18.44 27.46 -87.58
C SER A 949 19.44 28.37 -86.86
N THR A 950 19.78 28.02 -85.61
CA THR A 950 20.76 28.74 -84.80
C THR A 950 21.77 27.74 -84.22
N THR A 951 23.06 28.06 -84.27
CA THR A 951 24.11 27.19 -83.68
C THR A 951 25.11 27.98 -82.84
N THR A 952 25.45 27.45 -81.66
CA THR A 952 26.55 27.93 -80.82
C THR A 952 27.56 26.81 -80.67
N LEU A 953 28.62 26.81 -81.48
CA LEU A 953 29.51 25.64 -81.61
C LEU A 953 30.81 25.73 -80.80
N ASN A 954 31.13 26.84 -80.11
CA ASN A 954 32.31 26.98 -79.22
C ASN A 954 33.63 26.40 -79.78
N GLY A 955 33.90 26.69 -81.06
CA GLY A 955 35.12 26.27 -81.75
C GLY A 955 35.16 24.79 -82.13
N TYR A 956 34.00 24.14 -82.29
CA TYR A 956 33.84 22.84 -82.92
C TYR A 956 33.25 22.99 -84.33
N THR A 957 33.55 22.04 -85.21
CA THR A 957 32.93 21.93 -86.54
C THR A 957 31.77 20.94 -86.49
N LEU A 958 30.58 21.35 -86.92
CA LEU A 958 29.39 20.51 -87.03
C LEU A 958 29.34 19.85 -88.41
N THR A 959 29.34 18.52 -88.47
CA THR A 959 29.22 17.74 -89.71
C THR A 959 27.91 16.94 -89.70
N MET A 960 27.04 17.21 -90.68
CA MET A 960 25.78 16.49 -90.89
C MET A 960 25.95 15.50 -92.05
N GLY A 961 25.86 14.20 -91.76
CA GLY A 961 25.87 13.13 -92.75
C GLY A 961 24.51 12.48 -92.89
N ALA A 962 24.35 11.60 -93.89
CA ALA A 962 23.05 10.99 -94.22
C ALA A 962 22.35 10.26 -93.06
N ALA A 963 23.10 9.78 -92.06
CA ALA A 963 22.58 9.03 -90.91
C ALA A 963 23.13 9.52 -89.55
N THR A 964 23.96 10.57 -89.53
CA THR A 964 24.73 10.95 -88.32
C THR A 964 25.01 12.44 -88.24
N VAL A 965 25.02 13.00 -87.04
CA VAL A 965 25.53 14.35 -86.75
C VAL A 965 26.75 14.24 -85.84
N ARG A 966 27.87 14.85 -86.25
CA ARG A 966 29.15 14.80 -85.54
C ARG A 966 29.67 16.20 -85.22
N LEU A 967 30.37 16.30 -84.10
CA LEU A 967 31.20 17.45 -83.75
C LEU A 967 32.67 17.04 -83.83
N THR A 968 33.52 17.89 -84.39
CA THR A 968 34.98 17.70 -84.39
C THR A 968 35.66 18.95 -83.86
N LYS A 969 36.61 18.79 -82.93
CA LYS A 969 37.36 19.90 -82.32
C LYS A 969 38.50 20.40 -83.18
#